data_AF-A0A1E7ZG01-F1
#
_entry.id   AF-A0A1E7ZG01-F1
#
_cell.length_a   1.000
_cell.length_b   1.000
_cell.length_c   1.000
_cell.angle_alpha   90.00
_cell.angle_beta   90.00
_cell.angle_gamma   90.00
#
_symmetry.space_group_name_H-M   'P 1'
#
loop_
_entity.id
_entity.type
_entity.pdbx_description
1 polymer ?
#
loop_
_entity_poly.entity_id
_entity_poly.type
_entity_poly.pdbx_seq_one_letter_code
_entity_poly.pdbx_strand_id
1 'polypeptide(L)'
;MLVGAYFLLATSDEEPLQDGLDVIKTSDGKIFIGDLNVMSAPQPSSDVSWSEPSESRCDNLERLVEQASRMFGQAIDADTLLSEGNSIDDVTLLIQAMKNENFAREWRDVKRKEAAKLSQLDKSLNEQFQALLSDKLRASGLSVVTKIPSPWLKQAIEANQPFTKYQDKEVSPEDIAWLIGQENIDDSRLKEAFALMSEPEAMLSSNVQLMEFRQATNILDAAAMKGRPALAEWLLNQGVSPVEDAYLGGTLDFALRGLQGMFSISWPVEEDKPEIVSESVPQQTIAAQLALIQRLQGLGLELHGEYYVGKSTKTLNSYFAVNLFYIERVAIDYIEQQYGVNLLSIPQAPPLSSATSEDIIASYKQAKAEEITKVAGQDYETQLASCKQFRERIAIKWKPETLHTADFQDSTQDELFTKAPELVSCQREMLQRRHRSRFRADGDIDIYPIVRLISKKDYEAAFALVAENPSVTDEVVYDMLDRAYQPMLNAGLIPTELDYSYRFSLRFAKLAEQGFDLQQPDKYGRSLLYVAASQWSPEQMEYLVEQRVPYYHLPDAPDPLYLVLYYIATRNKQDYQQMLEAVMSYDPPITPMHLSQMQVLKLRSPEVYAAIEAQFPQLGVEGADTEYPSYTCYLD
;
A
#
# COMPACT_ATOMS: atom_id res chain seq x y z
N MET A 1 -21.96 35.51 -1.53
CA MET A 1 -21.21 34.30 -1.96
C MET A 1 -20.78 33.58 -0.70
N LEU A 2 -21.46 32.48 -0.37
CA LEU A 2 -21.14 31.65 0.79
C LEU A 2 -20.02 30.69 0.38
N VAL A 3 -18.80 31.01 0.80
CA VAL A 3 -17.65 30.11 0.73
C VAL A 3 -17.87 29.05 1.81
N GLY A 4 -18.27 27.85 1.40
CA GLY A 4 -18.36 26.70 2.31
C GLY A 4 -16.97 26.10 2.51
N ALA A 5 -16.28 26.49 3.58
CA ALA A 5 -15.12 25.77 4.07
C ALA A 5 -15.60 24.42 4.66
N TYR A 6 -15.24 23.30 4.03
CA TYR A 6 -15.36 22.00 4.67
C TYR A 6 -14.08 21.75 5.47
N PHE A 7 -14.20 21.90 6.78
CA PHE A 7 -13.20 21.47 7.73
C PHE A 7 -13.24 19.94 7.84
N LEU A 8 -12.16 19.27 7.42
CA LEU A 8 -11.73 18.04 8.07
C LEU A 8 -10.90 18.47 9.29
N LEU A 9 -11.60 19.02 10.29
CA LEU A 9 -11.07 19.12 11.65
C LEU A 9 -11.57 17.90 12.39
N ALA A 10 -10.66 16.97 12.67
CA ALA A 10 -10.73 16.28 13.95
C ALA A 10 -10.67 17.38 15.02
N THR A 11 -11.82 17.69 15.62
CA THR A 11 -11.90 18.59 16.76
C THR A 11 -11.16 17.94 17.92
N SER A 12 -9.93 18.39 18.18
CA SER A 12 -9.22 18.14 19.44
C SER A 12 -9.57 19.26 20.41
N ASP A 13 -10.43 18.95 21.38
CA ASP A 13 -10.41 19.65 22.67
C ASP A 13 -9.62 18.76 23.64
N GLU A 14 -8.41 19.23 23.94
CA GLU A 14 -7.56 19.02 25.12
C GLU A 14 -7.62 17.68 25.88
N GLU A 15 -6.68 16.77 25.57
CA GLU A 15 -5.58 16.31 26.47
C GLU A 15 -4.62 15.40 25.66
N PRO A 16 -3.33 15.31 26.03
CA PRO A 16 -2.27 14.95 25.10
C PRO A 16 -2.32 13.46 24.72
N LEU A 17 -2.27 13.20 23.42
CA LEU A 17 -1.88 11.90 22.87
C LEU A 17 -0.42 11.62 23.28
N GLN A 18 -0.21 11.01 24.44
CA GLN A 18 1.01 10.30 24.76
C GLN A 18 0.91 8.89 24.17
N ASP A 19 1.52 8.73 23.00
CA ASP A 19 2.56 7.73 22.69
C ASP A 19 2.68 7.63 21.16
N GLY A 20 3.89 7.82 20.64
CA GLY A 20 4.25 7.53 19.25
C GLY A 20 4.79 8.70 18.41
N LEU A 21 4.99 9.89 18.97
CA LEU A 21 5.73 10.98 18.31
C LEU A 21 6.77 11.53 19.29
N ASP A 22 8.03 11.15 19.11
CA ASP A 22 9.13 11.70 19.90
C ASP A 22 9.32 13.18 19.56
N VAL A 23 8.93 14.03 20.51
CA VAL A 23 9.13 15.48 20.45
C VAL A 23 10.56 15.78 20.88
N ILE A 24 11.48 15.88 19.92
CA ILE A 24 12.84 16.37 20.19
C ILE A 24 12.79 17.90 20.35
N LYS A 25 12.93 18.38 21.59
CA LYS A 25 13.17 19.81 21.88
C LYS A 25 14.65 20.13 21.62
N THR A 26 14.92 20.94 20.60
CA THR A 26 16.23 21.60 20.45
C THR A 26 16.36 22.75 21.44
N SER A 27 17.59 23.11 21.80
CA SER A 27 17.92 24.15 22.79
C SER A 27 17.48 25.58 22.39
N ASP A 28 16.93 25.78 21.20
CA ASP A 28 16.35 27.03 20.69
C ASP A 28 14.81 27.07 20.69
N GLY A 29 14.13 26.04 21.22
CA GLY A 29 12.69 26.09 21.49
C GLY A 29 11.77 25.87 20.27
N LYS A 30 12.27 25.29 19.17
CA LYS A 30 11.45 24.90 18.01
C LYS A 30 10.86 23.50 18.20
N ILE A 31 9.65 23.28 17.67
CA ILE A 31 8.94 21.99 17.68
C ILE A 31 8.68 21.58 16.22
N PHE A 32 9.25 20.45 15.81
CA PHE A 32 8.99 19.83 14.51
C PHE A 32 7.79 18.88 14.58
N ILE A 33 6.85 18.99 13.63
CA ILE A 33 5.87 17.96 13.29
C ILE A 33 5.82 17.94 11.76
N GLY A 34 6.39 16.91 11.16
CA GLY A 34 6.38 16.62 9.74
C GLY A 34 6.58 15.11 9.57
N ASP A 35 6.14 14.56 8.44
CA ASP A 35 6.31 13.14 8.11
C ASP A 35 7.81 12.79 8.12
N LEU A 36 8.27 12.27 9.25
CA LEU A 36 9.66 12.00 9.56
C LEU A 36 9.90 10.48 9.47
N ASN A 37 9.90 9.97 8.24
CA ASN A 37 10.86 8.94 7.86
C ASN A 37 12.15 9.58 7.29
N VAL A 38 12.43 10.83 7.64
CA VAL A 38 13.83 11.27 7.76
C VAL A 38 14.26 10.89 9.18
N MET A 39 14.52 9.60 9.39
CA MET A 39 15.46 9.22 10.43
C MET A 39 16.69 10.10 10.18
N SER A 40 17.02 10.95 11.14
CA SER A 40 18.33 11.61 11.19
C SER A 40 19.34 10.54 10.84
N ALA A 41 20.04 10.73 9.72
CA ALA A 41 20.99 9.75 9.25
C ALA A 41 21.92 9.42 10.44
N PRO A 42 22.19 8.13 10.72
CA PRO A 42 23.42 7.82 11.41
C PRO A 42 24.50 8.57 10.61
N GLN A 43 25.31 9.40 11.27
CA GLN A 43 26.48 9.95 10.61
C GLN A 43 27.20 8.77 9.95
N PRO A 44 27.60 8.88 8.66
CA PRO A 44 28.36 7.82 8.02
C PRO A 44 29.55 7.55 8.92
N SER A 45 29.58 6.36 9.53
CA SER A 45 30.79 5.89 10.18
C SER A 45 31.81 5.71 9.07
N SER A 46 32.64 6.71 8.86
CA SER A 46 33.62 6.78 7.78
C SER A 46 34.74 5.74 7.89
N ASP A 47 34.58 4.69 8.72
CA ASP A 47 35.65 3.76 9.08
C ASP A 47 35.15 2.35 9.45
N VAL A 48 34.16 1.80 8.76
CA VAL A 48 33.97 0.33 8.76
C VAL A 48 34.58 -0.20 7.48
N SER A 49 35.82 -0.70 7.58
CA SER A 49 36.44 -1.40 6.44
C SER A 49 35.54 -2.56 6.04
N TRP A 50 35.11 -2.60 4.78
CA TRP A 50 34.31 -3.70 4.23
C TRP A 50 35.16 -4.99 4.21
N SER A 51 35.12 -5.74 5.31
CA SER A 51 35.93 -6.96 5.45
C SER A 51 35.29 -8.16 4.75
N GLU A 52 33.96 -8.32 4.85
CA GLU A 52 33.14 -9.38 4.23
C GLU A 52 31.63 -8.98 4.24
N PRO A 53 30.80 -9.49 3.30
CA PRO A 53 29.36 -9.24 3.28
C PRO A 53 28.62 -10.04 4.38
N SER A 54 27.59 -9.42 4.97
CA SER A 54 26.62 -10.01 5.88
C SER A 54 25.23 -9.42 5.59
N GLU A 55 24.16 -10.04 6.08
CA GLU A 55 22.80 -9.55 5.81
C GLU A 55 22.61 -8.11 6.29
N SER A 56 23.03 -7.79 7.53
CA SER A 56 22.98 -6.41 8.06
C SER A 56 23.75 -5.40 7.22
N ARG A 57 24.95 -5.76 6.74
CA ARG A 57 25.75 -4.83 5.92
C ARG A 57 25.11 -4.60 4.57
N CYS A 58 24.56 -5.66 3.97
CA CYS A 58 23.88 -5.60 2.68
C CYS A 58 22.58 -4.80 2.76
N ASP A 59 21.73 -5.07 3.75
CA ASP A 59 20.49 -4.32 3.96
C ASP A 59 20.78 -2.83 4.22
N ASN A 60 21.80 -2.53 5.03
CA ASN A 60 22.18 -1.14 5.29
C ASN A 60 22.72 -0.43 4.04
N LEU A 61 23.56 -1.09 3.25
CA LEU A 61 24.08 -0.54 2.00
C LEU A 61 22.96 -0.28 0.99
N GLU A 62 22.08 -1.26 0.78
CA GLU A 62 20.90 -1.12 -0.09
C GLU A 62 20.01 0.03 0.37
N ARG A 63 19.70 0.11 1.67
CA ARG A 63 18.93 1.22 2.25
C ARG A 63 19.57 2.58 1.99
N LEU A 64 20.89 2.71 2.17
CA LEU A 64 21.62 3.96 1.92
C LEU A 64 21.56 4.35 0.44
N VAL A 65 21.81 3.40 -0.46
CA VAL A 65 21.75 3.60 -1.92
C VAL A 65 20.35 3.98 -2.37
N GLU A 66 19.32 3.27 -1.90
CA GLU A 66 17.92 3.58 -2.19
C GLU A 66 17.49 4.93 -1.64
N GLN A 67 17.89 5.27 -0.42
CA GLN A 67 17.60 6.57 0.17
C GLN A 67 18.23 7.71 -0.62
N ALA A 68 19.53 7.62 -0.96
CA ALA A 68 20.20 8.62 -1.78
C ALA A 68 19.60 8.72 -3.20
N SER A 69 19.31 7.58 -3.83
CA SER A 69 18.65 7.54 -5.14
C SER A 69 17.26 8.22 -5.09
N ARG A 70 16.46 7.96 -4.05
CA ARG A 70 15.16 8.60 -3.85
C ARG A 70 15.29 10.11 -3.61
N MET A 71 16.20 10.53 -2.74
CA MET A 71 16.44 11.96 -2.46
C MET A 71 16.91 12.70 -3.71
N PHE A 72 17.84 12.11 -4.47
CA PHE A 72 18.29 12.67 -5.75
C PHE A 72 17.12 12.81 -6.73
N GLY A 73 16.32 11.76 -6.90
CA GLY A 73 15.13 11.81 -7.73
C GLY A 73 14.17 12.93 -7.29
N GLN A 74 13.89 13.05 -5.99
CA GLN A 74 13.00 14.08 -5.43
C GLN A 74 13.50 15.51 -5.68
N ALA A 75 14.82 15.72 -5.74
CA ALA A 75 15.44 17.01 -6.01
C ALA A 75 15.34 17.47 -7.48
N ILE A 76 14.89 16.61 -8.40
CA ILE A 76 14.71 16.98 -9.81
C ILE A 76 13.60 18.03 -9.93
N ASP A 77 13.99 19.21 -10.40
CA ASP A 77 13.09 20.32 -10.70
C ASP A 77 12.69 20.31 -12.17
N ALA A 78 11.49 19.79 -12.42
CA ALA A 78 10.92 19.69 -13.75
C ALA A 78 10.66 21.05 -14.40
N ASP A 79 10.29 22.08 -13.62
CA ASP A 79 9.99 23.41 -14.18
C ASP A 79 11.28 24.12 -14.61
N THR A 80 12.36 23.96 -13.85
CA THR A 80 13.69 24.44 -14.25
C THR A 80 14.12 23.77 -15.55
N LEU A 81 13.99 22.44 -15.67
CA LEU A 81 14.35 21.71 -16.91
C LEU A 81 13.52 22.17 -18.12
N LEU A 82 12.22 22.41 -17.96
CA LEU A 82 11.40 22.98 -19.04
C LEU A 82 11.87 24.39 -19.42
N SER A 83 12.26 25.22 -18.44
CA SER A 83 12.77 26.57 -18.69
C SER A 83 14.13 26.61 -19.39
N GLU A 84 14.93 25.55 -19.25
CA GLU A 84 16.21 25.34 -19.94
C GLU A 84 16.03 24.90 -21.41
N GLY A 85 14.78 24.70 -21.85
CA GLY A 85 14.44 24.37 -23.25
C GLY A 85 14.18 22.89 -23.51
N ASN A 86 14.14 22.04 -22.48
CA ASN A 86 13.77 20.64 -22.62
C ASN A 86 12.28 20.50 -22.90
N SER A 87 11.91 19.50 -23.71
CA SER A 87 10.49 19.22 -24.00
C SER A 87 9.81 18.49 -22.83
N ILE A 88 8.47 18.46 -22.84
CA ILE A 88 7.68 17.66 -21.88
C ILE A 88 8.07 16.18 -22.00
N ASP A 89 8.35 15.69 -23.21
CA ASP A 89 8.78 14.31 -23.45
C ASP A 89 10.14 14.02 -22.80
N ASP A 90 11.10 14.94 -22.94
CA ASP A 90 12.43 14.79 -22.33
C ASP A 90 12.35 14.71 -20.81
N VAL A 91 11.58 15.62 -20.21
CA VAL A 91 11.39 15.67 -18.75
C VAL A 91 10.60 14.45 -18.27
N THR A 92 9.62 13.98 -19.03
CA THR A 92 8.87 12.75 -18.71
C THR A 92 9.82 11.55 -18.63
N LEU A 93 10.64 11.34 -19.66
CA LEU A 93 11.59 10.23 -19.74
C LEU A 93 12.67 10.33 -18.67
N LEU A 94 13.13 11.54 -18.33
CA LEU A 94 14.06 11.75 -17.22
C LEU A 94 13.44 11.37 -15.87
N ILE A 95 12.21 11.82 -15.59
CA ILE A 95 11.50 11.49 -14.35
C ILE A 95 11.29 9.98 -14.26
N GLN A 96 10.93 9.33 -15.36
CA GLN A 96 10.80 7.86 -15.41
C GLN A 96 12.13 7.19 -15.06
N ALA A 97 13.24 7.62 -15.65
CA ALA A 97 14.55 7.02 -15.43
C ALA A 97 15.13 7.27 -14.03
N MET A 98 14.83 8.42 -13.42
CA MET A 98 15.41 8.83 -12.14
C MET A 98 14.53 8.50 -10.94
N LYS A 99 13.21 8.47 -11.12
CA LYS A 99 12.24 8.04 -10.11
C LYS A 99 11.67 6.69 -10.53
N ASN A 100 10.49 6.70 -11.14
CA ASN A 100 9.84 5.55 -11.76
C ASN A 100 8.71 6.07 -12.66
N GLU A 101 8.10 5.16 -13.40
CA GLU A 101 7.00 5.47 -14.31
C GLU A 101 5.79 6.09 -13.62
N ASN A 102 5.49 5.74 -12.35
CA ASN A 102 4.35 6.31 -11.62
C ASN A 102 4.51 7.83 -11.45
N PHE A 103 5.68 8.27 -11.03
CA PHE A 103 5.97 9.69 -10.89
C PHE A 103 5.94 10.43 -12.24
N ALA A 104 6.47 9.81 -13.30
CA ALA A 104 6.47 10.41 -14.63
C ALA A 104 5.04 10.62 -15.14
N ARG A 105 4.16 9.65 -14.93
CA ARG A 105 2.75 9.72 -15.32
C ARG A 105 1.98 10.77 -14.57
N GLU A 106 2.07 10.77 -13.23
CA GLU A 106 1.38 11.77 -12.42
C GLU A 106 1.84 13.18 -12.78
N TRP A 107 3.15 13.38 -12.96
CA TRP A 107 3.69 14.66 -13.38
C TRP A 107 3.15 15.08 -14.75
N ARG A 108 3.21 14.21 -15.76
CA ARG A 108 2.75 14.52 -17.11
C ARG A 108 1.25 14.76 -17.18
N ASP A 109 0.46 14.01 -16.41
CA ASP A 109 -1.00 14.20 -16.35
C ASP A 109 -1.37 15.54 -15.71
N VAL A 110 -0.70 15.92 -14.61
CA VAL A 110 -0.86 17.25 -14.01
C VAL A 110 -0.43 18.33 -14.99
N LYS A 111 0.70 18.13 -15.69
CA LYS A 111 1.25 19.10 -16.63
C LYS A 111 0.31 19.35 -17.81
N ARG A 112 -0.21 18.30 -18.45
CA ARG A 112 -1.15 18.47 -19.57
C ARG A 112 -2.46 19.15 -19.16
N LYS A 113 -2.89 18.97 -17.89
CA LYS A 113 -4.12 19.55 -17.31
C LYS A 113 -3.94 20.90 -16.63
N GLU A 114 -2.74 21.48 -16.67
CA GLU A 114 -2.46 22.73 -15.96
C GLU A 114 -3.27 23.92 -16.50
N ALA A 115 -3.64 23.87 -17.78
CA ALA A 115 -4.45 24.89 -18.44
C ALA A 115 -5.97 24.73 -18.24
N ALA A 116 -6.43 23.63 -17.61
CA ALA A 116 -7.84 23.46 -17.31
C ALA A 116 -8.33 24.59 -16.37
N LYS A 117 -9.52 25.13 -16.62
CA LYS A 117 -10.06 26.28 -15.87
C LYS A 117 -10.08 26.02 -14.36
N LEU A 118 -10.53 24.83 -13.94
CA LEU A 118 -10.57 24.48 -12.54
C LEU A 118 -9.17 24.30 -11.94
N SER A 119 -8.20 23.77 -12.70
CA SER A 119 -6.79 23.70 -12.27
C SER A 119 -6.23 25.11 -12.00
N GLN A 120 -6.50 26.07 -12.88
CA GLN A 120 -6.06 27.46 -12.72
C GLN A 120 -6.74 28.14 -11.52
N LEU A 121 -8.04 27.89 -11.33
CA LEU A 121 -8.79 28.39 -10.18
C LEU A 121 -8.23 27.82 -8.87
N ASP A 122 -8.08 26.50 -8.77
CA ASP A 122 -7.54 25.83 -7.60
C ASP A 122 -6.11 26.27 -7.32
N LYS A 123 -5.27 26.47 -8.34
CA LYS A 123 -3.93 27.05 -8.18
C LYS A 123 -3.99 28.43 -7.55
N SER A 124 -4.82 29.33 -8.08
CA SER A 124 -4.95 30.70 -7.56
C SER A 124 -5.53 30.73 -6.13
N LEU A 125 -6.49 29.86 -5.82
CA LEU A 125 -7.05 29.71 -4.48
C LEU A 125 -5.99 29.19 -3.50
N ASN A 126 -5.18 28.22 -3.93
CA ASN A 126 -4.08 27.71 -3.11
C ASN A 126 -3.02 28.78 -2.87
N GLU A 127 -2.60 29.54 -3.87
CA GLU A 127 -1.64 30.65 -3.67
C GLU A 127 -2.13 31.64 -2.62
N GLN A 128 -3.41 32.02 -2.68
CA GLN A 128 -4.03 32.90 -1.68
C GLN A 128 -4.12 32.23 -0.30
N PHE A 129 -4.52 30.96 -0.25
CA PHE A 129 -4.62 30.21 1.00
C PHE A 129 -3.25 30.03 1.68
N GLN A 130 -2.21 29.66 0.93
CA GLN A 130 -0.84 29.49 1.44
C GLN A 130 -0.27 30.80 2.01
N ALA A 131 -0.66 31.95 1.46
CA ALA A 131 -0.27 33.25 1.97
C ALA A 131 -0.90 33.58 3.34
N LEU A 132 -2.01 32.93 3.70
CA LEU A 132 -2.68 33.08 5.00
C LEU A 132 -2.15 32.12 6.06
N LEU A 133 -1.45 31.05 5.66
CA LEU A 133 -0.92 30.05 6.58
C LEU A 133 0.40 30.49 7.22
N SER A 134 0.58 30.14 8.50
CA SER A 134 1.90 30.18 9.15
C SER A 134 2.88 29.22 8.48
N ASP A 135 4.19 29.43 8.62
CA ASP A 135 5.22 28.56 8.01
C ASP A 135 5.05 27.09 8.39
N LYS A 136 4.66 26.80 9.65
CA LYS A 136 4.39 25.44 10.12
C LYS A 136 3.21 24.80 9.39
N LEU A 137 2.13 25.55 9.17
CA LEU A 137 0.95 25.05 8.46
C LEU A 137 1.22 24.95 6.95
N ARG A 138 1.99 25.87 6.37
CA ARG A 138 2.43 25.80 4.97
C ARG A 138 3.25 24.54 4.72
N ALA A 139 4.17 24.21 5.63
CA ALA A 139 4.99 23.00 5.57
C ALA A 139 4.19 21.68 5.71
N SER A 140 2.96 21.73 6.21
CA SER A 140 2.11 20.53 6.33
C SER A 140 1.45 20.09 5.02
N GLY A 141 1.58 20.87 3.94
CA GLY A 141 1.01 20.52 2.63
C GLY A 141 -0.50 20.71 2.51
N LEU A 142 -1.11 21.43 3.45
CA LEU A 142 -2.54 21.77 3.39
C LEU A 142 -2.87 22.48 2.08
N SER A 143 -3.94 22.08 1.42
CA SER A 143 -4.44 22.72 0.19
C SER A 143 -5.95 22.90 0.24
N VAL A 144 -6.43 23.84 -0.55
CA VAL A 144 -7.86 24.05 -0.80
C VAL A 144 -8.17 23.65 -2.23
N VAL A 145 -9.30 22.99 -2.42
CA VAL A 145 -9.75 22.55 -3.75
C VAL A 145 -11.21 22.91 -3.92
N THR A 146 -11.60 23.25 -5.14
CA THR A 146 -13.00 23.49 -5.46
C THR A 146 -13.79 22.20 -5.33
N LYS A 147 -14.99 22.30 -4.76
CA LYS A 147 -15.86 21.14 -4.48
C LYS A 147 -16.56 20.66 -5.76
N ILE A 148 -16.52 19.34 -5.97
CA ILE A 148 -17.21 18.64 -7.06
C ILE A 148 -18.13 17.57 -6.44
N PRO A 149 -19.39 17.43 -6.90
CA PRO A 149 -20.06 18.31 -7.84
C PRO A 149 -20.43 19.66 -7.20
N SER A 150 -20.79 20.62 -8.05
CA SER A 150 -21.39 21.89 -7.65
C SER A 150 -22.56 21.67 -6.67
N PRO A 151 -22.69 22.45 -5.58
CA PRO A 151 -23.73 22.23 -4.56
C PRO A 151 -25.16 22.20 -5.10
N TRP A 152 -25.46 23.03 -6.11
CA TRP A 152 -26.78 23.06 -6.74
C TRP A 152 -27.06 21.77 -7.52
N LEU A 153 -26.04 21.19 -8.15
CA LEU A 153 -26.17 19.96 -8.93
C LEU A 153 -26.46 18.78 -8.00
N LYS A 154 -25.74 18.71 -6.88
CA LYS A 154 -26.01 17.73 -5.82
C LYS A 154 -27.46 17.82 -5.32
N GLN A 155 -27.93 19.03 -5.02
CA GLN A 155 -29.32 19.24 -4.58
C GLN A 155 -30.35 18.83 -5.65
N ALA A 156 -30.09 19.12 -6.92
CA ALA A 156 -30.98 18.74 -8.01
C ALA A 156 -31.12 17.21 -8.15
N ILE A 157 -30.03 16.47 -7.93
CA ILE A 157 -30.03 15.01 -7.94
C ILE A 157 -30.77 14.44 -6.74
N GLU A 158 -30.46 14.93 -5.53
CA GLU A 158 -31.11 14.52 -4.28
C GLU A 158 -32.63 14.75 -4.34
N ALA A 159 -33.07 15.84 -4.97
CA ALA A 159 -34.47 16.17 -5.18
C ALA A 159 -35.11 15.48 -6.41
N ASN A 160 -34.35 14.64 -7.13
CA ASN A 160 -34.73 13.99 -8.39
C ASN A 160 -35.36 14.95 -9.41
N GLN A 161 -34.83 16.16 -9.54
CA GLN A 161 -35.34 17.16 -10.47
C GLN A 161 -34.62 17.09 -11.82
N PRO A 162 -35.33 17.36 -12.94
CA PRO A 162 -34.71 17.47 -14.25
C PRO A 162 -33.79 18.70 -14.31
N PHE A 163 -32.68 18.59 -15.03
CA PHE A 163 -31.69 19.67 -15.10
C PHE A 163 -32.17 20.84 -15.96
N THR A 164 -33.16 20.58 -16.84
CA THR A 164 -33.86 21.62 -17.63
C THR A 164 -34.50 22.74 -16.80
N LYS A 165 -34.68 22.56 -15.48
CA LYS A 165 -35.17 23.61 -14.55
C LYS A 165 -34.09 24.62 -14.12
N TYR A 166 -32.82 24.34 -14.41
CA TYR A 166 -31.67 25.10 -13.92
C TYR A 166 -30.94 25.83 -15.07
N GLN A 167 -31.68 26.43 -16.01
CA GLN A 167 -31.10 27.10 -17.19
C GLN A 167 -30.24 28.33 -16.86
N ASP A 168 -30.33 28.86 -15.64
CA ASP A 168 -29.47 29.92 -15.13
C ASP A 168 -28.17 29.41 -14.48
N LYS A 169 -28.01 28.08 -14.39
CA LYS A 169 -26.82 27.43 -13.84
C LYS A 169 -25.93 26.93 -14.96
N GLU A 170 -24.63 27.02 -14.71
CA GLU A 170 -23.60 26.44 -15.54
C GLU A 170 -23.15 25.12 -14.90
N VAL A 171 -23.00 24.10 -15.74
CA VAL A 171 -22.39 22.82 -15.37
C VAL A 171 -20.93 22.84 -15.83
N SER A 172 -19.99 22.41 -15.00
CA SER A 172 -18.59 22.29 -15.41
C SER A 172 -18.29 20.93 -16.06
N PRO A 173 -17.18 20.78 -16.80
CA PRO A 173 -16.71 19.47 -17.26
C PRO A 173 -16.55 18.46 -16.12
N GLU A 174 -16.06 18.90 -14.97
CA GLU A 174 -15.93 18.06 -13.77
C GLU A 174 -17.26 17.59 -13.20
N ASP A 175 -18.29 18.45 -13.23
CA ASP A 175 -19.64 18.08 -12.84
C ASP A 175 -20.20 16.99 -13.76
N ILE A 176 -19.99 17.09 -15.08
CA ILE A 176 -20.37 16.03 -16.04
C ILE A 176 -19.59 14.75 -15.80
N ALA A 177 -18.26 14.82 -15.62
CA ALA A 177 -17.44 13.66 -15.33
C ALA A 177 -17.91 12.95 -14.04
N TRP A 178 -18.20 13.72 -12.99
CA TRP A 178 -18.76 13.18 -11.76
C TRP A 178 -20.13 12.50 -11.99
N LEU A 179 -21.02 13.13 -12.77
CA LEU A 179 -22.33 12.56 -13.13
C LEU A 179 -22.20 11.26 -13.93
N ILE A 180 -21.22 11.16 -14.84
CA ILE A 180 -20.94 9.96 -15.65
C ILE A 180 -20.63 8.75 -14.76
N GLY A 181 -19.98 8.98 -13.61
CA GLY A 181 -19.70 7.97 -12.59
C GLY A 181 -20.90 7.53 -11.75
N GLN A 182 -22.04 8.23 -11.81
CA GLN A 182 -23.21 7.88 -10.99
C GLN A 182 -24.06 6.80 -11.66
N GLU A 183 -24.24 5.66 -10.99
CA GLU A 183 -25.03 4.52 -11.52
C GLU A 183 -26.52 4.85 -11.73
N ASN A 184 -27.07 5.73 -10.90
CA ASN A 184 -28.49 6.13 -10.93
C ASN A 184 -28.80 7.26 -11.93
N ILE A 185 -27.80 7.74 -12.68
CA ILE A 185 -27.98 8.76 -13.71
C ILE A 185 -27.88 8.11 -15.09
N ASP A 186 -28.99 8.16 -15.82
CA ASP A 186 -29.07 7.67 -17.19
C ASP A 186 -28.48 8.66 -18.22
N ASP A 187 -28.22 8.16 -19.42
CA ASP A 187 -27.64 8.97 -20.51
C ASP A 187 -28.56 10.11 -20.97
N SER A 188 -29.87 10.02 -20.75
CA SER A 188 -30.80 11.11 -21.08
C SER A 188 -30.58 12.30 -20.15
N ARG A 189 -30.45 12.03 -18.86
CA ARG A 189 -30.20 13.04 -17.83
C ARG A 189 -28.79 13.62 -17.94
N LEU A 190 -27.80 12.83 -18.36
CA LEU A 190 -26.46 13.33 -18.72
C LEU A 190 -26.51 14.32 -19.90
N LYS A 191 -27.32 14.04 -20.93
CA LYS A 191 -27.52 14.95 -22.07
C LYS A 191 -28.20 16.26 -21.65
N GLU A 192 -29.13 16.22 -20.70
CA GLU A 192 -29.71 17.45 -20.12
C GLU A 192 -28.65 18.29 -19.40
N ALA A 193 -27.78 17.67 -18.61
CA ALA A 193 -26.69 18.37 -17.93
C ALA A 193 -25.70 18.97 -18.93
N PHE A 194 -25.32 18.20 -19.96
CA PHE A 194 -24.43 18.67 -21.02
C PHE A 194 -25.00 19.89 -21.76
N ALA A 195 -26.32 19.99 -21.94
CA ALA A 195 -26.94 21.15 -22.58
C ALA A 195 -26.79 22.46 -21.78
N LEU A 196 -26.39 22.38 -20.50
CA LEU A 196 -26.06 23.51 -19.63
C LEU A 196 -24.55 23.83 -19.63
N MET A 197 -23.73 23.08 -20.37
CA MET A 197 -22.30 23.29 -20.47
C MET A 197 -21.97 24.32 -21.55
N SER A 198 -21.14 25.30 -21.20
CA SER A 198 -20.69 26.35 -22.12
C SER A 198 -19.56 25.88 -23.05
N GLU A 199 -18.71 24.96 -22.57
CA GLU A 199 -17.48 24.53 -23.25
C GLU A 199 -17.35 23.00 -23.29
N PRO A 200 -17.97 22.33 -24.27
CA PRO A 200 -18.00 20.87 -24.37
C PRO A 200 -16.63 20.19 -24.58
N GLU A 201 -15.66 20.94 -25.11
CA GLU A 201 -14.28 20.45 -25.31
C GLU A 201 -13.32 20.83 -24.18
N ALA A 202 -13.83 21.46 -23.10
CA ALA A 202 -12.96 21.87 -22.01
C ALA A 202 -12.33 20.66 -21.30
N MET A 203 -11.06 20.84 -20.95
CA MET A 203 -10.25 19.84 -20.28
C MET A 203 -10.67 19.68 -18.82
N LEU A 204 -10.68 18.43 -18.34
CA LEU A 204 -10.84 18.12 -16.93
C LEU A 204 -9.58 18.51 -16.16
N SER A 205 -9.77 19.07 -14.97
CA SER A 205 -8.66 19.35 -14.05
C SER A 205 -8.06 18.09 -13.41
N SER A 206 -6.89 18.25 -12.80
CA SER A 206 -6.23 17.23 -11.97
C SER A 206 -6.80 17.15 -10.54
N ASN A 207 -8.01 17.65 -10.31
CA ASN A 207 -8.64 17.75 -9.00
C ASN A 207 -8.83 16.37 -8.34
N VAL A 208 -8.40 16.26 -7.09
CA VAL A 208 -8.39 15.00 -6.32
C VAL A 208 -9.77 14.42 -6.02
N GLN A 209 -10.85 15.22 -6.10
CA GLN A 209 -12.21 14.73 -5.82
C GLN A 209 -12.78 13.86 -6.96
N LEU A 210 -12.16 13.88 -8.13
CA LEU A 210 -12.48 12.99 -9.25
C LEU A 210 -11.56 11.77 -9.28
N MET A 211 -11.33 11.10 -8.14
CA MET A 211 -10.35 9.98 -8.06
C MET A 211 -10.54 8.93 -9.16
N GLU A 212 -11.78 8.61 -9.48
CA GLU A 212 -12.15 7.62 -10.51
C GLU A 212 -11.82 8.08 -11.95
N PHE A 213 -11.84 9.39 -12.20
CA PHE A 213 -11.57 10.01 -13.49
C PHE A 213 -10.30 10.84 -13.49
N ARG A 214 -9.42 10.67 -12.48
CA ARG A 214 -8.26 11.54 -12.25
C ARG A 214 -7.42 11.71 -13.50
N GLN A 215 -7.36 10.68 -14.34
CA GLN A 215 -6.59 10.67 -15.57
C GLN A 215 -7.36 11.00 -16.84
N ALA A 216 -8.69 10.94 -16.85
CA ALA A 216 -9.48 11.36 -18.00
C ALA A 216 -9.14 12.81 -18.34
N THR A 217 -8.92 13.12 -19.63
CA THR A 217 -8.53 14.48 -20.05
C THR A 217 -9.75 15.31 -20.40
N ASN A 218 -10.81 14.68 -20.90
CA ASN A 218 -12.08 15.31 -21.18
C ASN A 218 -13.26 14.39 -20.81
N ILE A 219 -14.48 14.88 -21.01
CA ILE A 219 -15.71 14.12 -20.71
C ILE A 219 -15.93 12.92 -21.65
N LEU A 220 -15.30 12.91 -22.83
CA LEU A 220 -15.34 11.77 -23.74
C LEU A 220 -14.51 10.61 -23.19
N ASP A 221 -13.31 10.88 -22.68
CA ASP A 221 -12.48 9.90 -21.98
C ASP A 221 -13.23 9.31 -20.78
N ALA A 222 -13.91 10.16 -19.99
CA ALA A 222 -14.72 9.71 -18.84
C ALA A 222 -15.86 8.76 -19.28
N ALA A 223 -16.59 9.10 -20.35
CA ALA A 223 -17.66 8.26 -20.88
C ALA A 223 -17.14 6.92 -21.43
N ALA A 224 -16.02 6.96 -22.17
CA ALA A 224 -15.36 5.77 -22.72
C ALA A 224 -14.86 4.84 -21.61
N MET A 225 -14.22 5.41 -20.58
CA MET A 225 -13.68 4.69 -19.42
C MET A 225 -14.77 4.02 -18.57
N LYS A 226 -15.95 4.63 -18.44
CA LYS A 226 -17.08 4.03 -17.72
C LYS A 226 -17.82 2.94 -18.48
N GLY A 227 -17.45 2.70 -19.73
CA GLY A 227 -18.21 1.79 -20.58
C GLY A 227 -19.61 2.32 -20.89
N ARG A 228 -19.74 3.65 -21.13
CA ARG A 228 -20.96 4.28 -21.65
C ARG A 228 -20.81 4.60 -23.15
N PRO A 229 -20.77 3.58 -24.04
CA PRO A 229 -20.43 3.79 -25.45
C PRO A 229 -21.46 4.64 -26.19
N ALA A 230 -22.74 4.56 -25.85
CA ALA A 230 -23.78 5.37 -26.47
C ALA A 230 -23.61 6.87 -26.17
N LEU A 231 -23.18 7.21 -24.96
CA LEU A 231 -22.84 8.58 -24.57
C LEU A 231 -21.56 9.04 -25.26
N ALA A 232 -20.50 8.23 -25.26
CA ALA A 232 -19.24 8.55 -25.94
C ALA A 232 -19.44 8.80 -27.43
N GLU A 233 -20.21 7.94 -28.11
CA GLU A 233 -20.60 8.09 -29.51
C GLU A 233 -21.40 9.38 -29.75
N TRP A 234 -22.30 9.72 -28.83
CA TRP A 234 -23.03 10.98 -28.90
C TRP A 234 -22.12 12.19 -28.72
N LEU A 235 -21.16 12.17 -27.78
CA LEU A 235 -20.17 13.24 -27.56
C LEU A 235 -19.29 13.46 -28.79
N LEU A 236 -18.79 12.38 -29.41
CA LEU A 236 -18.07 12.45 -30.69
C LEU A 236 -18.92 13.14 -31.77
N ASN A 237 -20.22 12.83 -31.83
CA ASN A 237 -21.14 13.44 -32.78
C ASN A 237 -21.54 14.89 -32.42
N GLN A 238 -21.34 15.32 -31.17
CA GLN A 238 -21.41 16.73 -30.76
C GLN A 238 -20.11 17.51 -31.05
N GLY A 239 -19.10 16.85 -31.61
CA GLY A 239 -17.82 17.46 -31.96
C GLY A 239 -16.80 17.47 -30.82
N VAL A 240 -17.02 16.71 -29.74
CA VAL A 240 -15.97 16.54 -28.72
C VAL A 240 -14.85 15.68 -29.30
N SER A 241 -13.67 16.28 -29.45
CA SER A 241 -12.51 15.63 -30.05
C SER A 241 -11.90 14.57 -29.13
N PRO A 242 -11.46 13.40 -29.66
CA PRO A 242 -10.66 12.46 -28.89
C PRO A 242 -9.28 13.05 -28.55
N VAL A 243 -8.70 12.59 -27.45
CA VAL A 243 -7.39 13.03 -26.95
C VAL A 243 -6.36 11.95 -27.21
N GLU A 244 -5.12 12.37 -27.47
CA GLU A 244 -3.95 11.52 -27.60
C GLU A 244 -2.75 12.17 -26.90
N ASP A 245 -1.96 11.37 -26.19
CA ASP A 245 -0.70 11.78 -25.59
C ASP A 245 0.34 10.67 -25.80
N ALA A 246 1.52 11.04 -26.29
CA ALA A 246 2.56 10.10 -26.70
C ALA A 246 3.12 9.21 -25.57
N TYR A 247 2.81 9.51 -24.30
CA TYR A 247 3.23 8.73 -23.14
C TYR A 247 2.07 8.11 -22.37
N LEU A 248 1.00 8.87 -22.14
CA LEU A 248 -0.15 8.48 -21.32
C LEU A 248 -1.25 7.76 -22.11
N GLY A 249 -1.15 7.73 -23.44
CA GLY A 249 -2.22 7.26 -24.31
C GLY A 249 -3.39 8.23 -24.39
N GLY A 250 -4.52 7.73 -24.88
CA GLY A 250 -5.65 8.56 -25.27
C GLY A 250 -7.02 7.92 -25.10
N THR A 251 -8.01 8.48 -25.79
CA THR A 251 -9.41 8.04 -25.73
C THR A 251 -9.59 6.57 -26.10
N LEU A 252 -8.75 6.02 -26.99
CA LEU A 252 -8.76 4.59 -27.34
C LEU A 252 -8.40 3.71 -26.13
N ASP A 253 -7.38 4.07 -25.36
CA ASP A 253 -6.96 3.35 -24.16
C ASP A 253 -8.04 3.40 -23.07
N PHE A 254 -8.72 4.54 -22.92
CA PHE A 254 -9.90 4.66 -22.04
C PHE A 254 -11.05 3.77 -22.48
N ALA A 255 -11.31 3.66 -23.80
CA ALA A 255 -12.34 2.77 -24.31
C ALA A 255 -12.00 1.28 -24.06
N LEU A 256 -10.72 0.90 -24.16
CA LEU A 256 -10.25 -0.44 -23.79
C LEU A 256 -10.37 -0.71 -22.28
N ARG A 257 -10.11 0.30 -21.45
CA ARG A 257 -10.36 0.22 -20.00
C ARG A 257 -11.84 0.02 -19.69
N GLY A 258 -12.73 0.75 -20.37
CA GLY A 258 -14.17 0.56 -20.26
C GLY A 258 -14.62 -0.84 -20.70
N LEU A 259 -14.02 -1.38 -21.75
CA LEU A 259 -14.26 -2.75 -22.20
C LEU A 259 -13.83 -3.77 -21.15
N GLN A 260 -12.65 -3.62 -20.54
CA GLN A 260 -12.22 -4.49 -19.44
C GLN A 260 -13.21 -4.46 -18.28
N GLY A 261 -13.73 -3.27 -17.93
CA GLY A 261 -14.74 -3.14 -16.87
C GLY A 261 -16.02 -3.97 -17.09
N MET A 262 -16.26 -4.43 -18.32
CA MET A 262 -17.39 -5.32 -18.67
C MET A 262 -17.09 -6.81 -18.45
N PHE A 263 -15.83 -7.17 -18.14
CA PHE A 263 -15.39 -8.52 -17.83
C PHE A 263 -14.86 -8.57 -16.40
N SER A 264 -15.60 -9.19 -15.48
CA SER A 264 -15.07 -9.49 -14.15
C SER A 264 -14.13 -10.69 -14.25
N ILE A 265 -12.87 -10.52 -13.83
CA ILE A 265 -11.94 -11.63 -13.64
C ILE A 265 -11.86 -11.85 -12.13
N SER A 266 -12.73 -12.71 -11.60
CA SER A 266 -12.58 -13.20 -10.23
C SER A 266 -11.47 -14.26 -10.20
N TRP A 267 -10.39 -13.96 -9.48
CA TRP A 267 -9.37 -14.95 -9.16
C TRP A 267 -9.86 -15.85 -8.01
N PRO A 268 -9.69 -17.19 -8.09
CA PRO A 268 -9.06 -17.97 -9.15
C PRO A 268 -10.08 -18.45 -10.21
N VAL A 269 -9.69 -18.31 -11.48
CA VAL A 269 -10.44 -18.83 -12.63
C VAL A 269 -10.30 -20.35 -12.64
N GLU A 270 -11.38 -21.11 -12.44
CA GLU A 270 -11.38 -22.53 -12.80
C GLU A 270 -11.14 -22.63 -14.32
N GLU A 271 -10.09 -23.37 -14.73
CA GLU A 271 -9.57 -23.43 -16.12
C GLU A 271 -10.63 -23.68 -17.21
N ASP A 272 -11.78 -24.26 -16.85
CA ASP A 272 -12.80 -24.70 -17.80
C ASP A 272 -14.06 -23.82 -17.84
N LYS A 273 -14.17 -22.81 -16.97
CA LYS A 273 -15.31 -21.87 -16.95
C LYS A 273 -14.85 -20.50 -16.48
N PRO A 274 -14.44 -19.63 -17.41
CA PRO A 274 -14.46 -18.23 -17.07
C PRO A 274 -15.92 -17.85 -16.81
N GLU A 275 -16.26 -17.59 -15.55
CA GLU A 275 -17.47 -16.85 -15.23
C GLU A 275 -17.30 -15.46 -15.84
N ILE A 276 -17.72 -15.32 -17.09
CA ILE A 276 -18.09 -14.02 -17.62
C ILE A 276 -19.21 -13.55 -16.69
N VAL A 277 -18.92 -12.62 -15.78
CA VAL A 277 -19.96 -11.97 -14.98
C VAL A 277 -20.76 -10.98 -15.85
N SER A 278 -21.18 -11.40 -17.05
CA SER A 278 -22.03 -10.63 -17.96
C SER A 278 -23.49 -11.09 -17.94
N GLU A 279 -23.95 -11.77 -16.89
CA GLU A 279 -25.40 -11.84 -16.68
C GLU A 279 -26.00 -10.45 -16.41
N SER A 280 -25.20 -9.46 -15.97
CA SER A 280 -25.64 -8.08 -15.68
C SER A 280 -25.34 -7.05 -16.77
N VAL A 281 -24.35 -7.26 -17.65
CA VAL A 281 -24.00 -6.30 -18.71
C VAL A 281 -24.70 -6.71 -20.02
N PRO A 282 -25.59 -5.88 -20.59
CA PRO A 282 -26.26 -6.20 -21.84
C PRO A 282 -25.27 -6.43 -22.99
N GLN A 283 -25.46 -7.52 -23.74
CA GLN A 283 -24.62 -7.87 -24.92
C GLN A 283 -24.53 -6.73 -25.94
N GLN A 284 -25.57 -5.90 -26.03
CA GLN A 284 -25.62 -4.70 -26.89
C GLN A 284 -24.64 -3.62 -26.42
N THR A 285 -24.40 -3.50 -25.11
CA THR A 285 -23.43 -2.56 -24.53
C THR A 285 -22.01 -2.97 -24.90
N ILE A 286 -21.67 -4.28 -24.82
CA ILE A 286 -20.37 -4.80 -25.25
C ILE A 286 -20.16 -4.53 -26.75
N ALA A 287 -21.15 -4.84 -27.59
CA ALA A 287 -21.09 -4.56 -29.02
C ALA A 287 -20.89 -3.07 -29.32
N ALA A 288 -21.58 -2.17 -28.59
CA ALA A 288 -21.43 -0.74 -28.73
C ALA A 288 -20.04 -0.24 -28.29
N GLN A 289 -19.45 -0.83 -27.24
CA GLN A 289 -18.08 -0.51 -26.81
C GLN A 289 -17.04 -0.93 -27.84
N LEU A 290 -17.20 -2.12 -28.43
CA LEU A 290 -16.34 -2.58 -29.52
C LEU A 290 -16.47 -1.69 -30.77
N ALA A 291 -17.69 -1.24 -31.09
CA ALA A 291 -17.91 -0.29 -32.19
C ALA A 291 -17.25 1.07 -31.93
N LEU A 292 -17.29 1.57 -30.68
CA LEU A 292 -16.56 2.77 -30.27
C LEU A 292 -15.04 2.59 -30.49
N ILE A 293 -14.48 1.47 -30.04
CA ILE A 293 -13.05 1.14 -30.24
C ILE A 293 -12.68 1.13 -31.73
N GLN A 294 -13.48 0.47 -32.57
CA GLN A 294 -13.26 0.44 -34.03
C GLN A 294 -13.38 1.83 -34.66
N ARG A 295 -14.32 2.67 -34.19
CA ARG A 295 -14.45 4.06 -34.64
C ARG A 295 -13.20 4.88 -34.30
N LEU A 296 -12.69 4.77 -33.08
CA LEU A 296 -11.47 5.46 -32.64
C LEU A 296 -10.25 5.01 -33.45
N GLN A 297 -10.13 3.72 -33.76
CA GLN A 297 -9.12 3.21 -34.70
C GLN A 297 -9.28 3.80 -36.10
N GLY A 298 -10.52 3.91 -36.59
CA GLY A 298 -10.82 4.53 -37.88
C GLY A 298 -10.48 6.03 -37.94
N LEU A 299 -10.37 6.69 -36.79
CA LEU A 299 -9.86 8.06 -36.66
C LEU A 299 -8.32 8.14 -36.59
N GLY A 300 -7.64 6.99 -36.62
CA GLY A 300 -6.18 6.90 -36.61
C GLY A 300 -5.56 6.85 -35.21
N LEU A 301 -6.35 6.68 -34.15
CA LEU A 301 -5.80 6.53 -32.80
C LEU A 301 -5.11 5.17 -32.65
N GLU A 302 -3.95 5.19 -32.01
CA GLU A 302 -3.12 4.00 -31.77
C GLU A 302 -3.12 3.61 -30.29
N LEU A 303 -2.99 2.30 -30.06
CA LEU A 303 -2.93 1.69 -28.74
C LEU A 303 -1.60 2.02 -28.06
N HIS A 304 -1.66 2.63 -26.87
CA HIS A 304 -0.48 2.83 -26.03
C HIS A 304 -0.36 1.66 -25.04
N GLY A 305 -0.19 0.48 -25.61
CA GLY A 305 -0.06 -0.79 -24.90
C GLY A 305 0.61 -1.87 -25.71
N GLU A 306 0.91 -2.97 -25.04
CA GLU A 306 1.44 -4.19 -25.61
C GLU A 306 0.42 -5.32 -25.61
N TYR A 307 0.63 -6.26 -26.53
CA TYR A 307 0.00 -7.57 -26.42
C TYR A 307 1.08 -8.65 -26.32
N TYR A 308 0.79 -9.68 -25.55
CA TYR A 308 1.65 -10.85 -25.41
C TYR A 308 0.92 -12.09 -25.89
N VAL A 309 1.54 -12.83 -26.82
CA VAL A 309 1.04 -14.11 -27.34
C VAL A 309 2.09 -15.19 -27.07
N GLY A 310 1.93 -15.90 -25.97
CA GLY A 310 2.71 -17.08 -25.59
C GLY A 310 1.98 -18.38 -25.92
N LYS A 311 2.61 -19.53 -25.61
CA LYS A 311 2.02 -20.86 -25.87
C LYS A 311 0.69 -21.09 -25.13
N SER A 312 0.53 -20.52 -23.95
CA SER A 312 -0.67 -20.64 -23.10
C SER A 312 -1.31 -19.29 -22.73
N THR A 313 -0.63 -18.18 -23.02
CA THR A 313 -1.00 -16.83 -22.60
C THR A 313 -1.35 -15.95 -23.81
N LYS A 314 -2.44 -15.20 -23.71
CA LYS A 314 -2.84 -14.17 -24.67
C LYS A 314 -3.28 -12.97 -23.84
N THR A 315 -2.62 -11.83 -23.94
CA THR A 315 -2.95 -10.65 -23.13
C THR A 315 -2.87 -9.40 -23.98
N LEU A 316 -3.69 -8.41 -23.61
CA LEU A 316 -3.64 -7.05 -24.12
C LEU A 316 -3.61 -6.10 -22.92
N ASN A 317 -2.53 -5.33 -22.79
CA ASN A 317 -2.26 -4.51 -21.62
C ASN A 317 -1.68 -3.14 -21.99
N SER A 318 -2.03 -2.12 -21.21
CA SER A 318 -1.47 -0.77 -21.36
C SER A 318 0.03 -0.76 -21.05
N TYR A 319 0.82 0.10 -21.72
CA TYR A 319 2.25 0.27 -21.44
C TYR A 319 2.50 0.95 -20.08
N PHE A 320 1.54 1.72 -19.56
CA PHE A 320 1.79 2.69 -18.47
C PHE A 320 0.60 2.86 -17.52
N ALA A 321 0.84 2.99 -16.21
CA ALA A 321 -0.19 2.82 -15.15
C ALA A 321 -0.71 4.09 -14.43
N VAL A 322 -1.86 4.62 -14.81
CA VAL A 322 -2.94 4.74 -13.78
C VAL A 322 -4.33 4.34 -14.35
N ASN A 323 -4.43 4.16 -15.68
CA ASN A 323 -5.53 3.52 -16.38
C ASN A 323 -5.11 2.11 -16.83
N LEU A 324 -4.56 1.34 -15.90
CA LEU A 324 -4.18 -0.05 -16.18
C LEU A 324 -5.38 -0.78 -16.75
N PHE A 325 -5.28 -1.16 -18.02
CA PHE A 325 -6.10 -2.22 -18.53
C PHE A 325 -5.29 -3.48 -18.76
N TYR A 326 -5.94 -4.60 -18.46
CA TYR A 326 -5.40 -5.93 -18.65
C TYR A 326 -6.56 -6.81 -19.09
N ILE A 327 -6.56 -7.15 -20.38
CA ILE A 327 -7.56 -8.02 -20.99
C ILE A 327 -6.90 -9.36 -21.23
N GLU A 328 -7.39 -10.38 -20.52
CA GLU A 328 -6.86 -11.74 -20.56
C GLU A 328 -7.37 -12.55 -21.76
N ARG A 329 -6.72 -13.68 -21.99
CA ARG A 329 -6.98 -14.61 -23.09
C ARG A 329 -8.46 -14.95 -23.25
N VAL A 330 -9.11 -15.27 -22.13
CA VAL A 330 -10.53 -15.62 -22.08
C VAL A 330 -11.38 -14.53 -22.73
N ALA A 331 -11.20 -13.28 -22.31
CA ALA A 331 -12.01 -12.16 -22.79
C ALA A 331 -11.69 -11.89 -24.27
N ILE A 332 -10.42 -11.97 -24.66
CA ILE A 332 -10.01 -11.79 -26.05
C ILE A 332 -10.63 -12.88 -26.95
N ASP A 333 -10.54 -14.15 -26.56
CA ASP A 333 -11.07 -15.28 -27.31
C ASP A 333 -12.60 -15.22 -27.40
N TYR A 334 -13.28 -14.83 -26.31
CA TYR A 334 -14.73 -14.59 -26.32
C TYR A 334 -15.12 -13.48 -27.30
N ILE A 335 -14.43 -12.34 -27.25
CA ILE A 335 -14.72 -11.19 -28.12
C ILE A 335 -14.51 -11.55 -29.59
N GLU A 336 -13.42 -12.26 -29.89
CA GLU A 336 -13.10 -12.72 -31.24
C GLU A 336 -14.16 -13.71 -31.75
N GLN A 337 -14.61 -14.65 -30.92
CA GLN A 337 -15.61 -15.65 -31.30
C GLN A 337 -17.03 -15.08 -31.44
N GLN A 338 -17.47 -14.21 -30.52
CA GLN A 338 -18.85 -13.73 -30.47
C GLN A 338 -19.10 -12.50 -31.35
N TYR A 339 -18.12 -11.61 -31.48
CA TYR A 339 -18.27 -10.34 -32.21
C TYR A 339 -17.39 -10.24 -33.45
N GLY A 340 -16.47 -11.19 -33.68
CA GLY A 340 -15.56 -11.16 -34.82
C GLY A 340 -14.52 -10.03 -34.75
N VAL A 341 -14.27 -9.49 -33.55
CA VAL A 341 -13.31 -8.39 -33.34
C VAL A 341 -12.00 -8.96 -32.81
N ASN A 342 -10.91 -8.76 -33.56
CA ASN A 342 -9.58 -9.14 -33.11
C ASN A 342 -8.93 -7.98 -32.34
N LEU A 343 -8.92 -8.05 -31.01
CA LEU A 343 -8.27 -7.03 -30.17
C LEU A 343 -6.74 -7.00 -30.31
N LEU A 344 -6.13 -8.01 -30.91
CA LEU A 344 -4.68 -8.05 -31.14
C LEU A 344 -4.26 -7.42 -32.47
N SER A 345 -5.23 -6.99 -33.30
CA SER A 345 -4.93 -6.28 -34.55
C SER A 345 -5.02 -4.76 -34.41
N ILE A 346 -5.17 -4.25 -33.19
CA ILE A 346 -5.20 -2.81 -32.93
C ILE A 346 -3.79 -2.25 -33.18
N PRO A 347 -3.60 -1.24 -34.05
CA PRO A 347 -2.30 -0.62 -34.27
C PRO A 347 -1.72 -0.07 -32.97
N GLN A 348 -0.44 -0.33 -32.72
CA GLN A 348 0.26 0.09 -31.50
C GLN A 348 1.12 1.32 -31.76
N ALA A 349 1.01 2.30 -30.87
CA ALA A 349 1.93 3.42 -30.83
C ALA A 349 3.32 2.93 -30.39
N PRO A 350 4.41 3.45 -30.99
CA PRO A 350 5.75 3.17 -30.50
C PRO A 350 5.95 3.78 -29.10
N PRO A 351 6.77 3.16 -28.23
CA PRO A 351 7.15 3.78 -26.96
C PRO A 351 7.78 5.17 -27.18
N LEU A 352 7.49 6.10 -26.27
CA LEU A 352 8.08 7.43 -26.30
C LEU A 352 9.61 7.34 -26.29
N SER A 353 10.26 8.06 -27.21
CA SER A 353 11.72 8.13 -27.30
C SER A 353 12.16 9.55 -27.66
N SER A 354 13.31 9.97 -27.13
CA SER A 354 13.92 11.26 -27.47
C SER A 354 15.44 11.18 -27.31
N ALA A 355 16.19 11.53 -28.36
CA ALA A 355 17.65 11.59 -28.31
C ALA A 355 18.15 12.59 -27.26
N THR A 356 17.47 13.74 -27.11
CA THR A 356 17.78 14.74 -26.08
C THR A 356 17.59 14.17 -24.68
N SER A 357 16.55 13.35 -24.48
CA SER A 357 16.33 12.68 -23.19
C SER A 357 17.43 11.69 -22.85
N GLU A 358 18.00 10.98 -23.83
CA GLU A 358 19.09 10.02 -23.60
C GLU A 358 20.33 10.71 -23.02
N ASP A 359 20.69 11.87 -23.58
CA ASP A 359 21.83 12.67 -23.11
C ASP A 359 21.61 13.20 -21.67
N ILE A 360 20.43 13.73 -21.37
CA ILE A 360 20.10 14.26 -20.04
C ILE A 360 20.02 13.12 -19.02
N ILE A 361 19.41 11.99 -19.38
CA ILE A 361 19.35 10.80 -18.52
C ILE A 361 20.77 10.30 -18.21
N ALA A 362 21.68 10.28 -19.19
CA ALA A 362 23.07 9.90 -18.96
C ALA A 362 23.77 10.85 -17.97
N SER A 363 23.60 12.16 -18.14
CA SER A 363 24.14 13.17 -17.23
C SER A 363 23.59 13.02 -15.80
N TYR A 364 22.28 12.85 -15.64
CA TYR A 364 21.65 12.66 -14.33
C TYR A 364 21.99 11.31 -13.69
N LYS A 365 22.22 10.25 -14.48
CA LYS A 365 22.74 8.97 -13.96
C LYS A 365 24.12 9.15 -13.35
N GLN A 366 25.00 9.91 -14.00
CA GLN A 366 26.32 10.23 -13.46
C GLN A 366 26.21 11.04 -12.17
N ALA A 367 25.44 12.14 -12.18
CA ALA A 367 25.23 12.96 -10.98
C ALA A 367 24.62 12.15 -9.81
N LYS A 368 23.68 11.25 -10.11
CA LYS A 368 23.11 10.33 -9.11
C LYS A 368 24.17 9.40 -8.52
N ALA A 369 25.04 8.82 -9.35
CA ALA A 369 26.12 7.97 -8.88
C ALA A 369 27.12 8.74 -7.99
N GLU A 370 27.40 10.00 -8.32
CA GLU A 370 28.23 10.89 -7.48
C GLU A 370 27.58 11.17 -6.12
N GLU A 371 26.27 11.41 -6.05
CA GLU A 371 25.55 11.57 -4.78
C GLU A 371 25.52 10.28 -3.95
N ILE A 372 25.26 9.13 -4.59
CA ILE A 372 25.30 7.83 -3.90
C ILE A 372 26.70 7.57 -3.34
N THR A 373 27.75 7.88 -4.11
CA THR A 373 29.15 7.73 -3.68
C THR A 373 29.46 8.52 -2.41
N LYS A 374 28.87 9.71 -2.22
CA LYS A 374 29.07 10.53 -1.00
C LYS A 374 28.54 9.85 0.27
N VAL A 375 27.52 9.01 0.16
CA VAL A 375 26.88 8.36 1.33
C VAL A 375 27.25 6.88 1.49
N ALA A 376 27.44 6.16 0.38
CA ALA A 376 27.66 4.72 0.34
C ALA A 376 29.13 4.34 0.06
N GLY A 377 29.98 5.32 -0.26
CA GLY A 377 31.39 5.12 -0.59
C GLY A 377 31.63 4.82 -2.08
N GLN A 378 32.89 4.91 -2.52
CA GLN A 378 33.28 4.73 -3.93
C GLN A 378 33.08 3.31 -4.45
N ASP A 379 33.18 2.31 -3.58
CA ASP A 379 33.11 0.90 -3.96
C ASP A 379 31.68 0.31 -3.86
N TYR A 380 30.65 1.15 -3.68
CA TYR A 380 29.28 0.69 -3.37
C TYR A 380 28.73 -0.30 -4.41
N GLU A 381 29.02 -0.10 -5.71
CA GLU A 381 28.57 -1.02 -6.78
C GLU A 381 29.20 -2.41 -6.62
N THR A 382 30.50 -2.46 -6.31
CA THR A 382 31.22 -3.72 -6.06
C THR A 382 30.70 -4.39 -4.78
N GLN A 383 30.40 -3.60 -3.75
CA GLN A 383 29.83 -4.11 -2.50
C GLN A 383 28.41 -4.66 -2.69
N LEU A 384 27.55 -3.98 -3.46
CA LEU A 384 26.22 -4.49 -3.85
C LEU A 384 26.33 -5.80 -4.65
N ALA A 385 27.27 -5.91 -5.58
CA ALA A 385 27.52 -7.15 -6.30
C ALA A 385 27.97 -8.29 -5.36
N SER A 386 28.82 -7.97 -4.37
CA SER A 386 29.24 -8.91 -3.33
C SER A 386 28.06 -9.36 -2.44
N CYS A 387 27.16 -8.43 -2.11
CA CYS A 387 25.91 -8.72 -1.40
C CYS A 387 25.00 -9.67 -2.16
N LYS A 388 24.82 -9.45 -3.47
CA LYS A 388 24.08 -10.38 -4.32
C LYS A 388 24.68 -11.78 -4.29
N GLN A 389 26.00 -11.91 -4.47
CA GLN A 389 26.68 -13.20 -4.40
C GLN A 389 26.59 -13.84 -3.01
N PHE A 390 26.60 -13.04 -1.94
CA PHE A 390 26.42 -13.51 -0.57
C PHE A 390 25.03 -14.11 -0.37
N ARG A 391 23.97 -13.40 -0.76
CA ARG A 391 22.59 -13.91 -0.67
C ARG A 391 22.36 -15.14 -1.55
N GLU A 392 22.98 -15.20 -2.73
CA GLU A 392 22.98 -16.42 -3.57
C GLU A 392 23.63 -17.62 -2.85
N ARG A 393 24.76 -17.42 -2.14
CA ARG A 393 25.38 -18.48 -1.33
C ARG A 393 24.50 -18.94 -0.17
N ILE A 394 23.80 -18.01 0.49
CA ILE A 394 22.82 -18.35 1.52
C ILE A 394 21.71 -19.22 0.90
N ALA A 395 21.10 -18.77 -0.20
CA ALA A 395 20.01 -19.49 -0.87
C ALA A 395 20.40 -20.89 -1.36
N ILE A 396 21.68 -21.13 -1.64
CA ILE A 396 22.20 -22.48 -1.97
C ILE A 396 22.35 -23.34 -0.71
N LYS A 397 22.84 -22.78 0.39
CA LYS A 397 23.13 -23.52 1.64
C LYS A 397 21.90 -23.77 2.50
N TRP A 398 20.98 -22.82 2.52
CA TRP A 398 19.76 -22.85 3.32
C TRP A 398 18.59 -22.41 2.44
N LYS A 399 17.78 -23.39 2.05
CA LYS A 399 16.60 -23.22 1.21
C LYS A 399 15.40 -23.85 1.90
N PRO A 400 14.90 -23.22 2.98
CA PRO A 400 13.76 -23.76 3.71
C PRO A 400 12.51 -23.74 2.83
N GLU A 401 11.66 -24.76 2.97
CA GLU A 401 10.33 -24.78 2.37
C GLU A 401 9.40 -23.84 3.14
N THR A 402 8.67 -22.99 2.43
CA THR A 402 7.56 -22.21 2.99
C THR A 402 6.26 -22.96 2.77
N LEU A 403 5.42 -23.03 3.79
CA LEU A 403 4.11 -23.68 3.67
C LEU A 403 3.11 -22.72 3.01
N HIS A 404 2.32 -23.23 2.07
CA HIS A 404 1.22 -22.48 1.50
C HIS A 404 0.00 -22.51 2.42
N THR A 405 -0.93 -21.57 2.21
CA THR A 405 -2.15 -21.47 3.02
C THR A 405 -2.94 -22.78 3.10
N ALA A 406 -2.97 -23.57 2.02
CA ALA A 406 -3.62 -24.88 2.01
C ALA A 406 -2.92 -25.89 2.94
N ASP A 407 -1.59 -25.94 2.91
CA ASP A 407 -0.78 -26.85 3.74
C ASP A 407 -0.99 -26.58 5.24
N PHE A 408 -1.19 -25.31 5.59
CA PHE A 408 -1.54 -24.91 6.96
C PHE A 408 -2.93 -25.38 7.39
N GLN A 409 -3.91 -25.58 6.49
CA GLN A 409 -5.25 -26.01 6.90
C GLN A 409 -5.31 -27.51 7.22
N ASP A 410 -4.49 -28.30 6.54
CA ASP A 410 -4.50 -29.75 6.62
C ASP A 410 -3.51 -30.31 7.65
N SER A 411 -2.59 -29.48 8.15
CA SER A 411 -1.58 -29.87 9.14
C SER A 411 -2.04 -29.67 10.59
N THR A 412 -1.78 -30.64 11.45
CA THR A 412 -1.93 -30.54 12.90
C THR A 412 -0.82 -29.67 13.52
N GLN A 413 -1.02 -29.15 14.74
CA GLN A 413 -0.01 -28.33 15.41
C GLN A 413 1.28 -29.11 15.71
N ASP A 414 1.16 -30.39 16.09
CA ASP A 414 2.32 -31.25 16.33
C ASP A 414 3.15 -31.50 15.06
N GLU A 415 2.47 -31.70 13.91
CA GLU A 415 3.14 -31.84 12.61
C GLU A 415 3.87 -30.55 12.22
N LEU A 416 3.24 -29.39 12.44
CA LEU A 416 3.86 -28.09 12.19
C LEU A 416 5.05 -27.83 13.10
N PHE A 417 4.90 -28.10 14.41
CA PHE A 417 5.98 -27.92 15.39
C PHE A 417 7.20 -28.79 15.07
N THR A 418 6.95 -30.05 14.67
CA THR A 418 8.02 -30.98 14.26
C THR A 418 8.77 -30.50 13.04
N LYS A 419 8.08 -29.85 12.09
CA LYS A 419 8.73 -29.23 10.91
C LYS A 419 9.56 -28.01 11.31
N ALA A 420 8.96 -27.06 12.02
CA ALA A 420 9.62 -25.92 12.64
C ALA A 420 8.67 -25.23 13.66
N PRO A 421 9.10 -24.97 14.91
CA PRO A 421 8.24 -24.43 15.97
C PRO A 421 7.45 -23.18 15.63
N GLU A 422 8.01 -22.24 14.86
CA GLU A 422 7.36 -21.00 14.44
C GLU A 422 6.11 -21.25 13.57
N LEU A 423 6.03 -22.38 12.86
CA LEU A 423 4.92 -22.69 11.96
C LEU A 423 3.58 -22.77 12.71
N VAL A 424 3.58 -23.19 13.97
CA VAL A 424 2.37 -23.20 14.80
C VAL A 424 1.86 -21.78 15.03
N SER A 425 2.76 -20.86 15.38
CA SER A 425 2.40 -19.44 15.56
C SER A 425 1.90 -18.84 14.25
N CYS A 426 2.54 -19.18 13.15
CA CYS A 426 2.18 -18.67 11.83
C CYS A 426 0.86 -19.17 11.29
N GLN A 427 0.54 -20.45 11.49
CA GLN A 427 -0.78 -20.99 11.19
C GLN A 427 -1.86 -20.19 11.95
N ARG A 428 -1.67 -19.98 13.25
CA ARG A 428 -2.61 -19.25 14.10
C ARG A 428 -2.78 -17.79 13.64
N GLU A 429 -1.69 -17.08 13.41
CA GLU A 429 -1.74 -15.70 12.88
C GLU A 429 -2.41 -15.61 11.50
N MET A 430 -2.11 -16.55 10.60
CA MET A 430 -2.70 -16.59 9.25
C MET A 430 -4.22 -16.83 9.31
N LEU A 431 -4.67 -17.79 10.13
CA LEU A 431 -6.09 -18.05 10.33
C LEU A 431 -6.80 -16.82 10.91
N GLN A 432 -6.16 -16.09 11.84
CA GLN A 432 -6.67 -14.84 12.39
C GLN A 432 -6.74 -13.71 11.36
N ARG A 433 -5.70 -13.52 10.54
CA ARG A 433 -5.73 -12.55 9.44
C ARG A 433 -6.84 -12.87 8.45
N ARG A 434 -7.03 -14.14 8.09
CA ARG A 434 -8.10 -14.58 7.19
C ARG A 434 -9.48 -14.32 7.77
N HIS A 435 -9.67 -14.58 9.07
CA HIS A 435 -10.90 -14.23 9.79
C HIS A 435 -11.18 -12.72 9.69
N ARG A 436 -10.20 -11.87 10.01
CA ARG A 436 -10.33 -10.40 9.91
C ARG A 436 -10.59 -9.93 8.47
N SER A 437 -9.90 -10.49 7.48
CA SER A 437 -10.07 -10.08 6.08
C SER A 437 -11.43 -10.45 5.52
N ARG A 438 -11.96 -11.65 5.83
CA ARG A 438 -13.33 -12.04 5.46
C ARG A 438 -14.36 -11.17 6.17
N PHE A 439 -14.17 -10.97 7.47
CA PHE A 439 -15.01 -10.09 8.28
C PHE A 439 -15.11 -8.67 7.69
N ARG A 440 -14.00 -8.10 7.19
CA ARG A 440 -13.99 -6.77 6.53
C ARG A 440 -14.57 -6.77 5.11
N ALA A 441 -14.44 -7.87 4.37
CA ALA A 441 -14.93 -7.99 3.00
C ALA A 441 -16.46 -8.17 2.95
N ASP A 442 -17.04 -8.84 3.95
CA ASP A 442 -18.48 -9.09 4.03
C ASP A 442 -19.28 -7.85 4.44
N GLY A 443 -18.63 -6.72 4.74
CA GLY A 443 -19.23 -5.38 4.81
C GLY A 443 -20.25 -5.13 5.93
N ASP A 444 -20.56 -6.12 6.76
CA ASP A 444 -21.76 -6.06 7.59
C ASP A 444 -21.63 -5.15 8.83
N ILE A 445 -20.43 -4.92 9.40
CA ILE A 445 -20.30 -4.12 10.63
C ILE A 445 -18.99 -3.31 10.66
N ASP A 446 -19.13 -1.98 10.65
CA ASP A 446 -18.04 -1.04 10.92
C ASP A 446 -17.75 -0.99 12.45
N ILE A 447 -16.51 -1.31 12.86
CA ILE A 447 -16.08 -1.24 14.27
C ILE A 447 -15.71 0.19 14.70
N TYR A 448 -15.51 1.14 13.77
CA TYR A 448 -15.11 2.51 14.09
C TYR A 448 -16.07 3.25 15.03
N PRO A 449 -17.41 3.14 14.90
CA PRO A 449 -18.35 3.67 15.87
C PRO A 449 -18.08 3.17 17.29
N ILE A 450 -17.83 1.87 17.46
CA ILE A 450 -17.56 1.24 18.76
C ILE A 450 -16.24 1.79 19.34
N VAL A 451 -15.17 1.80 18.53
CA VAL A 451 -13.86 2.33 18.91
C VAL A 451 -13.95 3.80 19.33
N ARG A 452 -14.75 4.60 18.62
CA ARG A 452 -14.98 6.03 18.93
C ARG A 452 -15.71 6.22 20.25
N LEU A 453 -16.71 5.40 20.55
CA LEU A 453 -17.45 5.44 21.82
C LEU A 453 -16.55 5.03 22.99
N ILE A 454 -15.79 3.94 22.86
CA ILE A 454 -14.80 3.53 23.87
C ILE A 454 -13.78 4.64 24.11
N SER A 455 -13.29 5.29 23.05
CA SER A 455 -12.33 6.40 23.17
C SER A 455 -12.92 7.62 23.88
N LYS A 456 -14.24 7.85 23.76
CA LYS A 456 -14.99 8.87 24.49
C LYS A 456 -15.41 8.43 25.90
N LYS A 457 -15.03 7.21 26.32
CA LYS A 457 -15.45 6.57 27.58
C LYS A 457 -16.97 6.37 27.69
N ASP A 458 -17.68 6.35 26.56
CA ASP A 458 -19.10 6.01 26.48
C ASP A 458 -19.26 4.49 26.34
N TYR A 459 -18.93 3.78 27.43
CA TYR A 459 -18.84 2.32 27.44
C TYR A 459 -20.21 1.64 27.32
N GLU A 460 -21.27 2.25 27.86
CA GLU A 460 -22.63 1.71 27.78
C GLU A 460 -23.09 1.62 26.32
N ALA A 461 -22.97 2.72 25.56
CA ALA A 461 -23.32 2.73 24.14
C ALA A 461 -22.40 1.82 23.31
N ALA A 462 -21.10 1.80 23.63
CA ALA A 462 -20.16 0.92 22.94
C ALA A 462 -20.51 -0.56 23.13
N PHE A 463 -20.78 -0.99 24.36
CA PHE A 463 -21.04 -2.39 24.67
C PHE A 463 -22.44 -2.83 24.23
N ALA A 464 -23.41 -1.91 24.13
CA ALA A 464 -24.68 -2.18 23.45
C ALA A 464 -24.45 -2.56 21.98
N LEU A 465 -23.62 -1.80 21.25
CA LEU A 465 -23.28 -2.13 19.86
C LEU A 465 -22.52 -3.46 19.74
N VAL A 466 -21.63 -3.78 20.68
CA VAL A 466 -20.95 -5.10 20.70
C VAL A 466 -21.94 -6.23 20.95
N ALA A 467 -22.89 -6.04 21.88
CA ALA A 467 -23.91 -7.05 22.18
C ALA A 467 -24.88 -7.29 21.01
N GLU A 468 -25.20 -6.25 20.24
CA GLU A 468 -25.97 -6.36 18.99
C GLU A 468 -25.19 -7.07 17.88
N ASN A 469 -23.85 -7.11 17.98
CA ASN A 469 -22.95 -7.61 16.95
C ASN A 469 -21.89 -8.57 17.52
N PRO A 470 -22.26 -9.76 18.03
CA PRO A 470 -21.33 -10.63 18.76
C PRO A 470 -20.10 -11.07 17.96
N SER A 471 -20.18 -11.08 16.62
CA SER A 471 -19.07 -11.41 15.72
C SER A 471 -17.86 -10.47 15.84
N VAL A 472 -18.05 -9.25 16.35
CA VAL A 472 -16.96 -8.25 16.50
C VAL A 472 -16.29 -8.29 17.87
N THR A 473 -16.82 -9.10 18.80
CA THR A 473 -16.41 -9.07 20.21
C THR A 473 -14.91 -9.26 20.38
N ASP A 474 -14.34 -10.30 19.77
CA ASP A 474 -12.90 -10.56 19.86
C ASP A 474 -12.07 -9.41 19.28
N GLU A 475 -12.41 -8.91 18.08
CA GLU A 475 -11.65 -7.80 17.46
C GLU A 475 -11.69 -6.54 18.34
N VAL A 476 -12.86 -6.19 18.89
CA VAL A 476 -13.01 -5.05 19.80
C VAL A 476 -12.24 -5.27 21.10
N VAL A 477 -12.34 -6.45 21.71
CA VAL A 477 -11.68 -6.77 22.99
C VAL A 477 -10.17 -6.69 22.84
N TYR A 478 -9.58 -7.34 21.83
CA TYR A 478 -8.13 -7.37 21.66
C TYR A 478 -7.57 -6.01 21.19
N ASP A 479 -8.25 -5.32 20.27
CA ASP A 479 -7.76 -4.03 19.74
C ASP A 479 -7.91 -2.88 20.76
N MET A 480 -8.82 -2.99 21.74
CA MET A 480 -9.13 -1.92 22.72
C MET A 480 -8.82 -2.31 24.18
N LEU A 481 -8.15 -3.44 24.41
CA LEU A 481 -7.93 -4.02 25.73
C LEU A 481 -7.30 -3.01 26.71
N ASP A 482 -6.23 -2.32 26.31
CA ASP A 482 -5.53 -1.37 27.19
C ASP A 482 -6.31 -0.10 27.51
N ARG A 483 -7.39 0.18 26.77
CA ARG A 483 -8.20 1.39 26.90
C ARG A 483 -9.44 1.18 27.76
N ALA A 484 -9.93 -0.04 27.85
CA ALA A 484 -11.22 -0.35 28.47
C ALA A 484 -11.27 -1.72 29.16
N TYR A 485 -10.13 -2.25 29.62
CA TYR A 485 -10.07 -3.58 30.26
C TYR A 485 -11.08 -3.73 31.40
N GLN A 486 -11.05 -2.84 32.39
CA GLN A 486 -11.96 -2.92 33.54
C GLN A 486 -13.45 -2.80 33.15
N PRO A 487 -13.86 -1.81 32.34
CA PRO A 487 -15.22 -1.78 31.81
C PRO A 487 -15.64 -3.05 31.04
N MET A 488 -14.77 -3.59 30.18
CA MET A 488 -15.06 -4.82 29.41
C MET A 488 -15.17 -6.05 30.32
N LEU A 489 -14.31 -6.14 31.34
CA LEU A 489 -14.34 -7.21 32.34
C LEU A 489 -15.66 -7.19 33.10
N ASN A 490 -16.08 -6.01 33.57
CA ASN A 490 -17.35 -5.84 34.28
C ASN A 490 -18.58 -6.11 33.39
N ALA A 491 -18.46 -5.87 32.09
CA ALA A 491 -19.48 -6.19 31.09
C ALA A 491 -19.48 -7.68 30.67
N GLY A 492 -18.53 -8.49 31.15
CA GLY A 492 -18.41 -9.89 30.76
C GLY A 492 -17.97 -10.11 29.31
N LEU A 493 -17.32 -9.11 28.70
CA LEU A 493 -16.83 -9.18 27.32
C LEU A 493 -15.45 -9.84 27.21
N ILE A 494 -14.68 -9.87 28.30
CA ILE A 494 -13.36 -10.51 28.30
C ILE A 494 -13.53 -12.04 28.26
N PRO A 495 -12.96 -12.75 27.26
CA PRO A 495 -12.98 -14.19 27.21
C PRO A 495 -12.37 -14.82 28.46
N THR A 496 -12.92 -15.95 28.92
CA THR A 496 -12.36 -16.70 30.05
C THR A 496 -10.96 -17.21 29.78
N GLU A 497 -10.68 -17.58 28.52
CA GLU A 497 -9.36 -17.96 28.05
C GLU A 497 -8.96 -16.99 26.94
N LEU A 498 -7.87 -16.24 27.16
CA LEU A 498 -7.34 -15.32 26.16
C LEU A 498 -6.65 -16.11 25.04
N ASP A 499 -6.48 -15.48 23.88
CA ASP A 499 -5.75 -15.99 22.74
C ASP A 499 -4.72 -14.94 22.33
N TYR A 500 -3.47 -15.17 22.70
CA TYR A 500 -2.37 -14.25 22.41
C TYR A 500 -1.93 -14.25 20.93
N SER A 501 -2.59 -15.03 20.06
CA SER A 501 -2.40 -14.92 18.61
C SER A 501 -3.21 -13.79 17.98
N TYR A 502 -4.15 -13.18 18.71
CA TYR A 502 -4.73 -11.90 18.29
C TYR A 502 -3.72 -10.76 18.47
N ARG A 503 -3.96 -9.63 17.79
CA ARG A 503 -3.22 -8.41 18.02
C ARG A 503 -3.44 -7.94 19.47
N PHE A 504 -2.46 -8.18 20.33
CA PHE A 504 -2.53 -7.89 21.75
C PHE A 504 -1.76 -6.60 22.08
N SER A 505 -2.26 -5.81 23.03
CA SER A 505 -1.62 -4.54 23.41
C SER A 505 -0.29 -4.75 24.15
N LEU A 506 0.75 -4.02 23.75
CA LEU A 506 2.06 -4.00 24.41
C LEU A 506 2.14 -3.07 25.62
N ARG A 507 1.01 -2.60 26.16
CA ARG A 507 0.99 -1.73 27.34
C ARG A 507 0.76 -2.52 28.62
N PHE A 508 1.65 -3.48 28.92
CA PHE A 508 1.44 -4.42 30.03
C PHE A 508 1.39 -3.73 31.39
N ALA A 509 2.21 -2.71 31.63
CA ALA A 509 2.14 -1.92 32.86
C ALA A 509 0.76 -1.28 33.07
N LYS A 510 0.20 -0.68 32.03
CA LYS A 510 -1.14 -0.07 32.06
C LYS A 510 -2.26 -1.10 32.21
N LEU A 511 -2.09 -2.29 31.62
CA LEU A 511 -3.03 -3.41 31.81
C LEU A 511 -2.99 -3.89 33.27
N ALA A 512 -1.80 -4.05 33.84
CA ALA A 512 -1.62 -4.45 35.23
C ALA A 512 -2.20 -3.43 36.22
N GLU A 513 -2.04 -2.12 35.96
CA GLU A 513 -2.70 -1.05 36.73
C GLU A 513 -4.23 -1.15 36.71
N GLN A 514 -4.78 -1.65 35.60
CA GLN A 514 -6.20 -1.97 35.46
C GLN A 514 -6.55 -3.35 36.03
N GLY A 515 -5.66 -4.02 36.75
CA GLY A 515 -5.93 -5.32 37.39
C GLY A 515 -5.92 -6.52 36.43
N PHE A 516 -5.32 -6.39 35.23
CA PHE A 516 -5.05 -7.53 34.37
C PHE A 516 -4.03 -8.47 35.02
N ASP A 517 -4.28 -9.78 34.98
CA ASP A 517 -3.35 -10.77 35.51
C ASP A 517 -2.24 -11.08 34.51
N LEU A 518 -1.06 -10.50 34.71
CA LEU A 518 0.12 -10.74 33.86
C LEU A 518 0.61 -12.20 33.87
N GLN A 519 0.23 -12.97 34.89
CA GLN A 519 0.65 -14.35 35.08
C GLN A 519 -0.28 -15.34 34.36
N GLN A 520 -1.43 -14.89 33.87
CA GLN A 520 -2.42 -15.73 33.20
C GLN A 520 -1.86 -16.25 31.85
N PRO A 521 -1.79 -17.58 31.65
CA PRO A 521 -1.51 -18.14 30.34
C PRO A 521 -2.71 -17.99 29.42
N ASP A 522 -2.47 -17.93 28.12
CA ASP A 522 -3.53 -18.00 27.11
C ASP A 522 -4.09 -19.43 26.99
N LYS A 523 -5.09 -19.61 26.12
CA LYS A 523 -5.75 -20.91 25.88
C LYS A 523 -4.82 -22.00 25.34
N TYR A 524 -3.60 -21.64 24.94
CA TYR A 524 -2.56 -22.57 24.50
C TYR A 524 -1.44 -22.73 25.53
N GLY A 525 -1.58 -22.17 26.73
CA GLY A 525 -0.58 -22.25 27.79
C GLY A 525 0.57 -21.24 27.68
N ARG A 526 0.53 -20.30 26.73
CA ARG A 526 1.60 -19.32 26.51
C ARG A 526 1.45 -18.15 27.48
N SER A 527 2.56 -17.69 28.07
CA SER A 527 2.56 -16.47 28.88
C SER A 527 2.71 -15.21 28.00
N LEU A 528 2.58 -14.02 28.60
CA LEU A 528 2.78 -12.75 27.89
C LEU A 528 4.19 -12.58 27.31
N LEU A 529 5.18 -13.40 27.72
CA LEU A 529 6.50 -13.46 27.09
C LEU A 529 6.40 -13.80 25.60
N TYR A 530 5.41 -14.61 25.20
CA TYR A 530 5.11 -14.89 23.79
C TYR A 530 4.79 -13.60 23.04
N VAL A 531 3.91 -12.75 23.59
CA VAL A 531 3.46 -11.50 22.97
C VAL A 531 4.63 -10.52 22.83
N ALA A 532 5.45 -10.38 23.87
CA ALA A 532 6.64 -9.52 23.83
C ALA A 532 7.66 -9.99 22.79
N ALA A 533 7.92 -11.32 22.71
CA ALA A 533 8.84 -11.89 21.73
C ALA A 533 8.29 -11.78 20.29
N SER A 534 7.03 -12.16 20.05
CA SER A 534 6.41 -12.15 18.71
C SER A 534 6.20 -10.76 18.14
N GLN A 535 6.06 -9.74 18.97
CA GLN A 535 5.98 -8.34 18.54
C GLN A 535 7.33 -7.60 18.63
N TRP A 536 8.41 -8.27 19.03
CA TRP A 536 9.75 -7.71 19.22
C TRP A 536 9.75 -6.43 20.07
N SER A 537 9.34 -6.54 21.33
CA SER A 537 9.37 -5.41 22.29
C SER A 537 10.31 -5.70 23.47
N PRO A 538 11.57 -5.23 23.41
CA PRO A 538 12.54 -5.43 24.48
C PRO A 538 12.09 -4.82 25.81
N GLU A 539 11.49 -3.62 25.80
CA GLU A 539 11.05 -2.95 27.02
C GLU A 539 9.93 -3.73 27.72
N GLN A 540 9.00 -4.30 26.95
CA GLN A 540 7.96 -5.15 27.54
C GLN A 540 8.50 -6.50 28.00
N MET A 541 9.50 -7.07 27.31
CA MET A 541 10.16 -8.29 27.76
C MET A 541 10.81 -8.08 29.14
N GLU A 542 11.58 -6.99 29.31
CA GLU A 542 12.17 -6.63 30.61
C GLU A 542 11.12 -6.41 31.68
N TYR A 543 10.06 -5.65 31.37
CA TYR A 543 8.98 -5.44 32.33
C TYR A 543 8.37 -6.77 32.80
N LEU A 544 8.12 -7.71 31.90
CA LEU A 544 7.60 -9.04 32.27
C LEU A 544 8.58 -9.86 33.12
N VAL A 545 9.89 -9.73 32.88
CA VAL A 545 10.95 -10.31 33.73
C VAL A 545 10.89 -9.72 35.14
N GLU A 546 10.79 -8.41 35.28
CA GLU A 546 10.67 -7.74 36.57
C GLU A 546 9.40 -8.16 37.33
N GLN A 547 8.29 -8.34 36.61
CA GLN A 547 7.03 -8.85 37.15
C GLN A 547 7.04 -10.36 37.40
N ARG A 548 8.15 -11.06 37.10
CA ARG A 548 8.34 -12.50 37.28
C ARG A 548 7.27 -13.33 36.57
N VAL A 549 6.90 -12.94 35.37
CA VAL A 549 5.99 -13.74 34.52
C VAL A 549 6.66 -15.07 34.19
N PRO A 550 5.96 -16.21 34.16
CA PRO A 550 6.61 -17.50 34.10
C PRO A 550 7.10 -17.74 32.67
N TYR A 551 8.32 -18.26 32.57
CA TYR A 551 8.82 -18.82 31.33
C TYR A 551 8.01 -20.07 30.98
N TYR A 552 7.51 -20.15 29.75
CA TYR A 552 6.80 -21.33 29.26
C TYR A 552 7.71 -22.14 28.34
N HIS A 553 7.57 -23.45 28.40
CA HIS A 553 8.19 -24.39 27.47
C HIS A 553 7.18 -25.49 27.19
N LEU A 554 6.64 -25.49 25.97
CA LEU A 554 5.49 -26.30 25.57
C LEU A 554 5.90 -27.21 24.41
N PRO A 555 5.31 -28.42 24.30
CA PRO A 555 5.66 -29.38 23.24
C PRO A 555 5.11 -29.00 21.85
N ASP A 556 4.20 -28.02 21.79
CA ASP A 556 3.41 -27.64 20.61
C ASP A 556 3.44 -26.12 20.35
N ALA A 557 4.35 -25.38 20.98
CA ALA A 557 4.50 -23.94 20.77
C ALA A 557 5.97 -23.50 20.91
N PRO A 558 6.44 -22.56 20.08
CA PRO A 558 7.80 -22.04 20.20
C PRO A 558 7.92 -21.30 21.53
N ASP A 559 8.94 -21.62 22.32
CA ASP A 559 9.23 -20.90 23.54
C ASP A 559 9.78 -19.49 23.25
N PRO A 560 9.85 -18.59 24.25
CA PRO A 560 10.34 -17.22 24.04
C PRO A 560 11.77 -17.15 23.48
N LEU A 561 12.65 -18.09 23.84
CA LEU A 561 14.03 -18.08 23.34
C LEU A 561 14.05 -18.43 21.85
N TYR A 562 13.31 -19.46 21.45
CA TYR A 562 13.16 -19.83 20.05
C TYR A 562 12.70 -18.65 19.19
N LEU A 563 11.65 -17.94 19.61
CA LEU A 563 11.13 -16.79 18.87
C LEU A 563 12.16 -15.67 18.71
N VAL A 564 12.90 -15.36 19.78
CA VAL A 564 13.95 -14.34 19.75
C VAL A 564 15.06 -14.74 18.79
N LEU A 565 15.60 -15.97 18.90
CA LEU A 565 16.64 -16.46 18.00
C LEU A 565 16.18 -16.53 16.55
N TYR A 566 14.94 -16.99 16.31
CA TYR A 566 14.32 -17.01 15.00
C TYR A 566 14.26 -15.60 14.40
N TYR A 567 13.84 -14.57 15.14
CA TYR A 567 13.79 -13.19 14.62
C TYR A 567 15.17 -12.59 14.37
N ILE A 568 16.16 -12.89 15.22
CA ILE A 568 17.54 -12.45 14.96
C ILE A 568 18.06 -13.09 13.67
N ALA A 569 17.90 -14.42 13.54
CA ALA A 569 18.40 -15.20 12.41
C ALA A 569 17.67 -14.92 11.10
N THR A 570 16.35 -14.78 11.13
CA THR A 570 15.50 -14.72 9.94
C THR A 570 15.04 -13.31 9.57
N ARG A 571 14.91 -12.40 10.53
CA ARG A 571 14.44 -11.01 10.32
C ARG A 571 15.50 -9.94 10.57
N ASN A 572 16.77 -10.36 10.72
CA ASN A 572 17.92 -9.46 10.83
C ASN A 572 17.79 -8.42 11.95
N LYS A 573 17.23 -8.82 13.11
CA LYS A 573 17.07 -7.93 14.27
C LYS A 573 18.42 -7.65 14.95
N GLN A 574 19.04 -6.53 14.59
CA GLN A 574 20.38 -6.14 15.07
C GLN A 574 20.37 -5.55 16.49
N ASP A 575 19.23 -5.06 16.95
CA ASP A 575 18.95 -4.53 18.28
C ASP A 575 18.61 -5.64 19.31
N TYR A 576 19.29 -6.78 19.22
CA TYR A 576 18.90 -8.00 19.94
C TYR A 576 19.35 -8.08 21.39
N GLN A 577 20.37 -7.31 21.80
CA GLN A 577 21.07 -7.50 23.08
C GLN A 577 20.10 -7.50 24.27
N GLN A 578 19.28 -6.45 24.37
CA GLN A 578 18.32 -6.28 25.45
C GLN A 578 17.28 -7.41 25.49
N MET A 579 16.73 -7.77 24.33
CA MET A 579 15.75 -8.86 24.20
C MET A 579 16.35 -10.22 24.60
N LEU A 580 17.55 -10.53 24.10
CA LEU A 580 18.21 -11.80 24.36
C LEU A 580 18.67 -11.91 25.81
N GLU A 581 19.24 -10.85 26.39
CA GLU A 581 19.62 -10.81 27.81
C GLU A 581 18.41 -11.03 28.72
N ALA A 582 17.29 -10.35 28.43
CA ALA A 582 16.05 -10.49 29.19
C ALA A 582 15.53 -11.94 29.14
N VAL A 583 15.47 -12.57 27.96
CA VAL A 583 15.01 -13.96 27.83
C VAL A 583 15.99 -14.97 28.45
N MET A 584 17.30 -14.76 28.28
CA MET A 584 18.33 -15.64 28.85
C MET A 584 18.41 -15.55 30.38
N SER A 585 17.90 -14.48 31.00
CA SER A 585 17.83 -14.34 32.46
C SER A 585 16.96 -15.40 33.15
N TYR A 586 16.06 -16.06 32.40
CA TYR A 586 15.25 -17.18 32.88
C TYR A 586 16.00 -18.52 32.93
N ASP A 587 17.25 -18.58 32.47
CA ASP A 587 18.03 -19.82 32.31
C ASP A 587 17.25 -20.90 31.51
N PRO A 588 16.79 -20.58 30.27
CA PRO A 588 15.95 -21.48 29.50
C PRO A 588 16.70 -22.73 29.04
N PRO A 589 16.02 -23.89 28.92
CA PRO A 589 16.64 -25.10 28.37
C PRO A 589 17.02 -24.89 26.91
N ILE A 590 18.30 -25.09 26.58
CA ILE A 590 18.77 -25.02 25.19
C ILE A 590 18.43 -26.34 24.47
N THR A 591 17.81 -26.24 23.30
CA THR A 591 17.32 -27.38 22.53
C THR A 591 17.99 -27.39 21.14
N PRO A 592 17.95 -28.53 20.41
CA PRO A 592 18.44 -28.56 19.03
C PRO A 592 17.76 -27.53 18.12
N MET A 593 16.50 -27.17 18.39
CA MET A 593 15.76 -26.16 17.64
C MET A 593 16.28 -24.73 17.91
N HIS A 594 16.82 -24.44 19.10
CA HIS A 594 17.53 -23.19 19.37
C HIS A 594 18.82 -23.11 18.56
N LEU A 595 19.59 -24.20 18.55
CA LEU A 595 20.87 -24.27 17.85
C LEU A 595 20.71 -24.23 16.32
N SER A 596 19.61 -24.77 15.77
CA SER A 596 19.33 -24.66 14.34
C SER A 596 19.11 -23.21 13.89
N GLN A 597 18.45 -22.38 14.71
CA GLN A 597 18.34 -20.94 14.44
C GLN A 597 19.70 -20.23 14.57
N MET A 598 20.53 -20.62 15.54
CA MET A 598 21.90 -20.12 15.64
C MET A 598 22.76 -20.51 14.43
N GLN A 599 22.53 -21.68 13.84
CA GLN A 599 23.20 -22.12 12.62
C GLN A 599 22.78 -21.29 11.39
N VAL A 600 21.50 -20.89 11.30
CA VAL A 600 21.04 -19.92 10.30
C VAL A 600 21.70 -18.56 10.53
N LEU A 601 21.75 -18.09 11.78
CA LEU A 601 22.38 -16.81 12.12
C LEU A 601 23.88 -16.80 11.77
N LYS A 602 24.60 -17.89 12.05
CA LYS A 602 26.00 -18.07 11.66
C LYS A 602 26.23 -17.95 10.15
N LEU A 603 25.25 -18.38 9.36
CA LEU A 603 25.29 -18.29 7.90
C LEU A 603 24.97 -16.87 7.40
N ARG A 604 23.99 -16.18 8.01
CA ARG A 604 23.49 -14.87 7.53
C ARG A 604 24.17 -13.65 8.14
N SER A 605 24.63 -13.75 9.38
CA SER A 605 25.29 -12.66 10.09
C SER A 605 26.37 -13.23 11.04
N PRO A 606 27.52 -13.67 10.50
CA PRO A 606 28.59 -14.30 11.27
C PRO A 606 29.09 -13.44 12.44
N GLU A 607 29.09 -12.12 12.30
CA GLU A 607 29.49 -11.17 13.34
C GLU A 607 28.52 -11.14 14.51
N VAL A 608 27.21 -11.22 14.24
CA VAL A 608 26.17 -11.27 15.27
C VAL A 608 26.21 -12.61 15.98
N TYR A 609 26.37 -13.70 15.23
CA TYR A 609 26.58 -15.03 15.80
C TYR A 609 27.78 -15.03 16.77
N ALA A 610 28.93 -14.51 16.34
CA ALA A 610 30.14 -14.49 17.17
C ALA A 610 29.97 -13.67 18.46
N ALA A 611 29.23 -12.55 18.39
CA ALA A 611 28.91 -11.74 19.56
C ALA A 611 27.99 -12.48 20.55
N ILE A 612 26.94 -13.14 20.05
CA ILE A 612 26.02 -13.94 20.87
C ILE A 612 26.76 -15.14 21.50
N GLU A 613 27.55 -15.88 20.73
CA GLU A 613 28.32 -17.03 21.23
C GLU A 613 29.34 -16.62 22.31
N ALA A 614 29.97 -15.44 22.17
CA ALA A 614 30.89 -14.93 23.17
C ALA A 614 30.19 -14.58 24.50
N GLN A 615 28.95 -14.08 24.44
CA GLN A 615 28.16 -13.71 25.62
C GLN A 615 27.42 -14.91 26.25
N PHE A 616 26.90 -15.81 25.41
CA PHE A 616 26.12 -16.99 25.79
C PHE A 616 26.71 -18.25 25.13
N PRO A 617 27.82 -18.81 25.65
CA PRO A 617 28.52 -19.94 25.02
C PRO A 617 27.65 -21.18 24.81
N GLN A 618 26.60 -21.38 25.61
CA GLN A 618 25.63 -22.47 25.46
C GLN A 618 24.78 -22.38 24.18
N LEU A 619 24.76 -21.23 23.50
CA LEU A 619 24.15 -21.04 22.18
C LEU A 619 25.14 -21.29 21.02
N GLY A 620 26.38 -21.64 21.32
CA GLY A 620 27.40 -21.98 20.33
C GLY A 620 27.05 -23.24 19.55
N VAL A 621 27.26 -23.21 18.24
CA VAL A 621 27.00 -24.35 17.36
C VAL A 621 28.27 -25.19 17.20
N GLU A 622 28.30 -26.36 17.85
CA GLU A 622 29.40 -27.31 17.80
C GLU A 622 29.33 -28.20 16.55
N GLY A 623 30.36 -28.13 15.68
CA GLY A 623 30.57 -29.09 14.59
C GLY A 623 29.58 -29.03 13.41
N ALA A 624 29.74 -29.94 12.45
CA ALA A 624 28.97 -30.01 11.20
C ALA A 624 27.58 -30.65 11.34
N ASP A 625 27.18 -31.03 12.57
CA ASP A 625 26.02 -31.89 12.84
C ASP A 625 24.75 -31.11 13.20
N THR A 626 24.83 -29.79 13.37
CA THR A 626 23.63 -28.96 13.56
C THR A 626 22.97 -28.69 12.20
N GLU A 627 21.82 -29.30 11.98
CA GLU A 627 21.06 -29.14 10.74
C GLU A 627 20.38 -27.77 10.67
N TYR A 628 20.31 -27.21 9.46
CA TYR A 628 19.48 -26.04 9.20
C TYR A 628 17.99 -26.41 9.28
N PRO A 629 17.12 -25.49 9.71
CA PRO A 629 15.68 -25.73 9.65
C PRO A 629 15.24 -25.92 8.19
N SER A 630 14.51 -27.01 7.93
CA SER A 630 14.02 -27.39 6.60
C SER A 630 12.76 -26.65 6.18
N TYR A 631 12.04 -26.05 7.13
CA TYR A 631 10.86 -25.22 6.91
C TYR A 631 11.01 -23.86 7.59
N THR A 632 10.24 -22.88 7.12
CA THR A 632 10.08 -21.58 7.78
C THR A 632 8.72 -20.98 7.47
N CYS A 633 8.25 -20.10 8.35
CA CYS A 633 6.95 -19.46 8.23
C CYS A 633 6.85 -18.50 7.04
N TYR A 634 7.79 -17.57 6.88
CA TYR A 634 8.01 -16.74 5.70
C TYR A 634 9.41 -16.12 5.86
N LEU A 635 10.14 -15.92 4.76
CA LEU A 635 11.32 -15.05 4.74
C LEU A 635 10.86 -13.76 4.07
N ASP A 636 10.78 -12.67 4.83
CA ASP A 636 10.58 -11.35 4.23
C ASP A 636 11.85 -10.92 3.49
#